data_AF-A0A822A5M6-F1
#
_entry.id   AF-A0A822A5M6-F1
#
_cell.length_a   1.000
_cell.length_b   1.000
_cell.length_c   1.000
_cell.angle_alpha   90.00
_cell.angle_beta   90.00
_cell.angle_gamma   90.00
#
_symmetry.space_group_name_H-M   'P 1'
#
loop_
_entity.id
_entity.type
_entity.pdbx_description
1 polymer ?
#
loop_
_entity_poly.entity_id
_entity_poly.type
_entity_poly.pdbx_seq_one_letter_code
_entity_poly.pdbx_strand_id
1 'polypeptide(L)'
;MSKTQVKLYELWSKNKNGVLISISEHGRSSSSVEPQRDRDSSLFVVEPECGSSSSVLAEPQHGSSSSVLAEPQHGSSSSSVAPQQNSSLFLLEPERGSSSSSVEPEHGSSSSSSVEPERGSLSSSITISLSSSSTTLSANPDCEIISEGKENVWFNSGMKTLSIDKIKQHKEKIQPNWHITREKEVGKHEQAIQHLMFACIYLCQEDHPLASIEPLCVLLEKLGVQLLPAQVSGVSYRNSHAAMGFIQHIANFLHEELVEKIQLSPVLGWMMDETTTRTIEKSCIVFVRYVDNFEPKTAYFGLMNLEGDGTAANIVKSISSLWRKDDINPLKSCWLATDNASTFTGVREGVLAKIRRNFGCDWLELNPCFAHSFSLVGSYASYKPKTDPNSPPAVDETILNLEAIISRIYGYFSRSSTRLFKLKQWQNYLDLPEMKFKKLFEIRWSTIQDCIRPIIINVLPGSQSLLAYLQEAATDVTLSSSERESAKNLLKSILNDDFLLALHFHYDLHETVLGPLTKIMQNDKLSYYSLMEMLQEKTKILESWTCESSSTVGPALFDYLQSTAEESFGSFRVTVGDRKMLLNNCLEHIHRLLRELDKRFTPSKLQECLSILFDPQYLIKNKRNISCLDYGRSELDFLRRKYNKFPNFDSNVVRNEWESLKQPLSDFANTFSTVQSTQTFWKDFIALKISTNSNFLSQHKNILLLLNIYLISPTNSAECERGFSAANRIQATGRSRLKISTLDILMTIRMLLKDDLRSSRCQEVVNKSFESWNDLDHNRRLHQIQLLLDTPDDYTLCLIKQN
;
A
#
# COMPACT_ATOMS: atom_id res chain seq x y z
N MET A 1 -21.16 -54.17 4.55
CA MET A 1 -21.20 -53.41 5.82
C MET A 1 -19.83 -52.77 6.01
N SER A 2 -19.61 -51.48 6.21
CA SER A 2 -20.44 -50.27 6.19
C SER A 2 -19.49 -49.06 6.16
N LYS A 3 -19.77 -48.11 5.26
CA LYS A 3 -19.60 -46.65 5.41
C LYS A 3 -18.51 -46.13 6.36
N THR A 4 -17.36 -45.71 5.81
CA THR A 4 -16.59 -44.57 6.40
C THR A 4 -15.70 -43.90 5.35
N GLN A 5 -16.26 -43.23 4.34
CA GLN A 5 -15.48 -42.31 3.48
C GLN A 5 -16.36 -41.31 2.71
N VAL A 6 -17.24 -40.62 3.43
CA VAL A 6 -17.85 -39.36 2.95
C VAL A 6 -17.79 -38.40 4.12
N LYS A 7 -16.75 -37.57 4.19
CA LYS A 7 -16.61 -36.55 5.25
C LYS A 7 -15.67 -35.40 4.90
N LEU A 8 -15.76 -34.86 3.69
CA LEU A 8 -15.06 -33.61 3.34
C LEU A 8 -15.90 -32.54 2.62
N TYR A 9 -17.22 -32.74 2.45
CA TYR A 9 -18.10 -31.73 1.84
C TYR A 9 -19.16 -31.12 2.77
N GLU A 10 -19.19 -31.47 4.07
CA GLU A 10 -20.25 -31.01 4.99
C GLU A 10 -19.93 -29.75 5.82
N LEU A 11 -18.78 -29.09 5.63
CA LEU A 11 -18.42 -27.92 6.46
C LEU A 11 -18.85 -26.55 5.91
N TRP A 12 -19.64 -26.50 4.84
CA TRP A 12 -20.06 -25.23 4.22
C TRP A 12 -21.56 -24.91 4.26
N SER A 13 -22.36 -25.59 5.09
CA SER A 13 -23.80 -25.27 5.22
C SER A 13 -24.34 -25.45 6.65
N LYS A 14 -23.89 -24.59 7.58
CA LYS A 14 -24.61 -24.35 8.84
C LYS A 14 -24.55 -22.89 9.25
N ASN A 15 -25.52 -22.12 8.80
CA ASN A 15 -26.23 -21.14 9.62
C ASN A 15 -27.55 -20.75 8.94
N LYS A 16 -28.64 -21.39 9.37
CA LYS A 16 -30.02 -20.91 9.16
C LYS A 16 -30.68 -20.81 10.53
N ASN A 17 -31.00 -19.60 10.95
CA ASN A 17 -32.15 -19.35 11.82
C ASN A 17 -33.36 -19.24 10.90
N GLY A 18 -34.34 -20.11 11.11
CA GLY A 18 -35.56 -20.19 10.30
C GLY A 18 -36.69 -19.34 10.85
N VAL A 19 -37.69 -19.11 10.00
CA VAL A 19 -39.11 -19.02 10.36
C VAL A 19 -39.92 -19.60 9.19
N LEU A 20 -40.75 -20.59 9.48
CA LEU A 20 -41.85 -21.08 8.65
C LEU A 20 -42.96 -20.02 8.58
N ILE A 21 -43.64 -19.88 7.44
CA ILE A 21 -45.11 -19.81 7.37
C ILE A 21 -45.55 -20.29 5.97
N SER A 22 -46.59 -21.11 5.98
CA SER A 22 -47.30 -21.72 4.87
C SER A 22 -48.58 -20.94 4.48
N ILE A 23 -49.08 -21.17 3.26
CA ILE A 23 -50.51 -21.32 2.84
C ILE A 23 -50.93 -20.48 1.60
N SER A 24 -51.13 -21.22 0.50
CA SER A 24 -52.22 -21.27 -0.52
C SER A 24 -52.80 -20.04 -1.27
N GLU A 25 -52.77 -20.20 -2.61
CA GLU A 25 -53.90 -20.19 -3.57
C GLU A 25 -54.59 -18.91 -4.10
N HIS A 26 -54.75 -18.95 -5.44
CA HIS A 26 -55.80 -18.41 -6.32
C HIS A 26 -55.66 -16.99 -6.90
N GLY A 27 -55.82 -16.91 -8.24
CA GLY A 27 -56.18 -15.65 -8.92
C GLY A 27 -55.87 -15.55 -10.42
N ARG A 28 -56.74 -16.12 -11.26
CA ARG A 28 -56.94 -15.91 -12.71
C ARG A 28 -56.83 -14.43 -13.16
N SER A 29 -56.10 -14.09 -14.23
CA SER A 29 -56.48 -14.00 -15.67
C SER A 29 -56.85 -12.59 -16.18
N SER A 30 -56.30 -12.19 -17.33
CA SER A 30 -56.86 -11.35 -18.45
C SER A 30 -55.71 -10.55 -19.11
N SER A 31 -55.20 -10.94 -20.29
CA SER A 31 -55.72 -10.78 -21.66
C SER A 31 -55.39 -9.42 -22.31
N SER A 32 -54.45 -9.47 -23.28
CA SER A 32 -54.45 -8.86 -24.62
C SER A 32 -54.60 -7.34 -24.79
N VAL A 33 -53.70 -6.74 -25.60
CA VAL A 33 -53.97 -6.08 -26.92
C VAL A 33 -52.65 -5.52 -27.49
N GLU A 34 -52.37 -5.82 -28.76
CA GLU A 34 -51.28 -5.27 -29.61
C GLU A 34 -51.48 -3.77 -29.94
N PRO A 35 -50.45 -3.10 -30.50
CA PRO A 35 -50.61 -2.67 -31.89
C PRO A 35 -49.37 -2.81 -32.81
N GLN A 36 -49.69 -2.79 -34.10
CA GLN A 36 -48.82 -2.95 -35.28
C GLN A 36 -47.91 -1.74 -35.61
N ARG A 37 -46.96 -2.07 -36.50
CA ARG A 37 -45.89 -1.32 -37.18
C ARG A 37 -46.31 -0.06 -37.95
N ASP A 38 -45.34 0.85 -38.16
CA ASP A 38 -44.96 1.30 -39.52
C ASP A 38 -43.56 1.97 -39.62
N ARG A 39 -42.82 1.53 -40.66
CA ARG A 39 -41.90 2.18 -41.64
C ARG A 39 -40.59 2.95 -41.33
N ASP A 40 -39.57 2.44 -42.04
CA ASP A 40 -38.56 3.05 -42.94
C ASP A 40 -37.46 3.99 -42.43
N SER A 41 -36.19 3.55 -42.57
CA SER A 41 -35.16 4.23 -43.38
C SER A 41 -33.87 3.40 -43.54
N SER A 42 -33.43 3.30 -44.80
CA SER A 42 -32.25 2.61 -45.35
C SER A 42 -30.96 3.42 -45.26
N LEU A 43 -29.78 2.79 -45.14
CA LEU A 43 -28.52 3.30 -45.72
C LEU A 43 -27.43 2.22 -45.84
N PHE A 44 -26.65 2.35 -46.91
CA PHE A 44 -25.78 1.39 -47.59
C PHE A 44 -24.45 1.10 -46.88
N VAL A 45 -23.93 -0.12 -47.08
CA VAL A 45 -22.60 -0.60 -46.71
C VAL A 45 -21.69 -0.60 -47.96
N VAL A 46 -20.46 -0.11 -47.82
CA VAL A 46 -19.37 -0.27 -48.79
C VAL A 46 -18.14 -0.78 -48.04
N GLU A 47 -17.65 -1.96 -48.41
CA GLU A 47 -16.37 -2.54 -47.99
C GLU A 47 -15.21 -1.97 -48.81
N PRO A 48 -13.96 -2.08 -48.29
CA PRO A 48 -12.88 -2.47 -49.19
C PRO A 48 -11.94 -3.56 -48.65
N GLU A 49 -11.75 -4.51 -49.56
CA GLU A 49 -10.73 -5.51 -49.87
C GLU A 49 -9.38 -5.58 -49.11
N CYS A 50 -8.98 -6.85 -48.91
CA CYS A 50 -7.65 -7.35 -48.50
C CYS A 50 -6.56 -7.11 -49.56
N GLY A 51 -5.39 -6.65 -49.11
CA GLY A 51 -4.14 -6.65 -49.88
C GLY A 51 -3.06 -7.48 -49.20
N SER A 52 -2.58 -8.51 -49.90
CA SER A 52 -1.43 -9.34 -49.52
C SER A 52 -0.12 -8.67 -49.96
N SER A 53 0.94 -8.68 -49.14
CA SER A 53 2.31 -8.74 -49.66
C SER A 53 3.33 -9.18 -48.61
N SER A 54 4.18 -10.08 -49.07
CA SER A 54 5.39 -10.65 -48.48
C SER A 54 6.60 -9.71 -48.57
N SER A 55 7.50 -9.73 -47.59
CA SER A 55 8.97 -9.70 -47.84
C SER A 55 9.79 -9.86 -46.56
N VAL A 56 10.96 -10.48 -46.76
CA VAL A 56 11.99 -10.94 -45.83
C VAL A 56 13.17 -9.94 -45.86
N LEU A 57 14.06 -10.00 -44.84
CA LEU A 57 15.41 -9.39 -44.67
C LEU A 57 15.44 -8.03 -43.94
N ALA A 58 16.40 -7.67 -43.09
CA ALA A 58 17.53 -8.30 -42.41
C ALA A 58 18.05 -7.31 -41.32
N GLU A 59 18.76 -7.79 -40.30
CA GLU A 59 19.46 -6.98 -39.27
C GLU A 59 20.57 -6.07 -39.85
N PRO A 60 20.99 -5.03 -39.10
CA PRO A 60 22.40 -4.64 -39.12
C PRO A 60 23.05 -4.54 -37.74
N GLN A 61 24.31 -4.99 -37.70
CA GLN A 61 25.25 -4.91 -36.59
C GLN A 61 25.86 -3.52 -36.39
N HIS A 62 26.44 -3.37 -35.20
CA HIS A 62 27.30 -2.32 -34.65
C HIS A 62 28.22 -1.55 -35.61
N GLY A 63 28.33 -0.23 -35.36
CA GLY A 63 29.43 0.61 -35.81
C GLY A 63 29.51 1.91 -35.00
N SER A 64 30.64 2.12 -34.33
CA SER A 64 30.99 3.33 -33.59
C SER A 64 31.57 4.39 -34.53
N SER A 65 31.12 5.64 -34.45
CA SER A 65 31.98 6.83 -34.66
C SER A 65 31.23 8.15 -34.44
N SER A 66 31.93 9.04 -33.75
CA SER A 66 31.68 10.45 -33.48
C SER A 66 31.58 11.35 -34.72
N SER A 67 30.66 12.33 -34.71
CA SER A 67 30.94 13.74 -35.08
C SER A 67 29.71 14.64 -34.96
N VAL A 68 29.97 15.85 -34.47
CA VAL A 68 29.11 17.02 -34.29
C VAL A 68 28.56 17.55 -35.64
N LEU A 69 27.29 17.97 -35.72
CA LEU A 69 26.83 19.30 -36.20
C LEU A 69 25.29 19.41 -36.41
N ALA A 70 24.75 20.50 -35.86
CA ALA A 70 23.69 21.42 -36.33
C ALA A 70 22.22 20.95 -36.54
N GLU A 71 21.32 21.66 -35.82
CA GLU A 71 19.88 21.77 -36.04
C GLU A 71 19.51 22.31 -37.44
N PRO A 72 18.28 22.02 -37.90
CA PRO A 72 17.42 23.11 -38.36
C PRO A 72 15.97 23.04 -37.85
N GLN A 73 15.34 24.21 -37.89
CA GLN A 73 14.06 24.59 -37.32
C GLN A 73 12.81 24.03 -38.04
N HIS A 74 11.75 23.87 -37.22
CA HIS A 74 10.31 23.94 -37.46
C HIS A 74 9.74 23.86 -38.90
N GLY A 75 8.87 22.86 -39.09
CA GLY A 75 7.81 22.85 -40.10
C GLY A 75 6.60 22.06 -39.58
N SER A 76 5.51 22.76 -39.31
CA SER A 76 4.24 22.23 -38.80
C SER A 76 3.38 21.66 -39.92
N SER A 77 2.99 20.39 -39.85
CA SER A 77 1.76 19.91 -40.50
C SER A 77 1.27 18.60 -39.86
N SER A 78 0.05 18.68 -39.33
CA SER A 78 -0.76 17.65 -38.69
C SER A 78 -1.18 16.53 -39.63
N SER A 79 -0.94 15.27 -39.25
CA SER A 79 -1.85 14.15 -39.52
C SER A 79 -1.57 13.00 -38.55
N SER A 80 -2.62 12.63 -37.84
CA SER A 80 -2.65 11.72 -36.70
C SER A 80 -2.67 10.28 -37.18
N VAL A 81 -1.61 9.52 -36.87
CA VAL A 81 -1.64 8.05 -36.85
C VAL A 81 -0.91 7.60 -35.60
N ALA A 82 -1.65 7.03 -34.66
CA ALA A 82 -1.13 6.51 -33.40
C ALA A 82 -0.39 5.18 -33.61
N PRO A 83 0.83 4.99 -33.09
CA PRO A 83 1.34 3.67 -32.82
C PRO A 83 0.91 3.23 -31.41
N GLN A 84 0.30 2.05 -31.35
CA GLN A 84 -0.02 1.33 -30.12
C GLN A 84 1.25 1.11 -29.29
N GLN A 85 1.22 1.47 -28.01
CA GLN A 85 2.22 1.03 -27.04
C GLN A 85 1.55 0.36 -25.84
N ASN A 86 1.86 -0.92 -25.73
CA ASN A 86 1.73 -1.76 -24.56
C ASN A 86 2.60 -1.21 -23.44
N SER A 87 1.95 -0.66 -22.41
CA SER A 87 2.53 -0.53 -21.08
C SER A 87 1.38 -0.36 -20.10
N SER A 88 1.05 -1.40 -19.35
CA SER A 88 0.00 -1.34 -18.33
C SER A 88 0.36 -2.25 -17.16
N LEU A 89 1.31 -1.79 -16.34
CA LEU A 89 1.42 -2.24 -14.96
C LEU A 89 0.26 -1.63 -14.17
N PHE A 90 -0.82 -2.38 -13.97
CA PHE A 90 -1.88 -2.02 -13.03
C PHE A 90 -2.28 -3.20 -12.13
N LEU A 91 -2.10 -2.95 -10.83
CA LEU A 91 -2.97 -3.18 -9.66
C LEU A 91 -3.51 -4.57 -9.28
N LEU A 92 -3.33 -4.88 -7.99
CA LEU A 92 -4.39 -5.33 -7.08
C LEU A 92 -4.48 -4.35 -5.90
N GLU A 93 -5.70 -4.01 -5.51
CA GLU A 93 -6.04 -3.36 -4.23
C GLU A 93 -6.04 -4.41 -3.10
N PRO A 94 -5.46 -4.15 -1.92
CA PRO A 94 -5.72 -4.98 -0.75
C PRO A 94 -7.04 -4.58 -0.08
N GLU A 95 -7.89 -5.57 0.17
CA GLU A 95 -9.15 -5.42 0.91
C GLU A 95 -8.91 -4.87 2.32
N ARG A 96 -9.76 -3.91 2.73
CA ARG A 96 -9.82 -3.37 4.09
C ARG A 96 -10.22 -4.47 5.07
N GLY A 97 -9.45 -4.62 6.14
CA GLY A 97 -9.81 -5.43 7.29
C GLY A 97 -11.15 -4.99 7.89
N SER A 98 -12.00 -5.97 8.14
CA SER A 98 -13.33 -5.82 8.73
C SER A 98 -13.23 -5.38 10.20
N SER A 99 -13.86 -4.27 10.54
CA SER A 99 -14.22 -3.93 11.93
C SER A 99 -15.72 -3.64 12.02
N SER A 100 -16.43 -4.55 12.69
CA SER A 100 -17.70 -4.39 13.41
C SER A 100 -18.86 -3.59 12.79
N SER A 101 -19.84 -4.35 12.29
CA SER A 101 -21.31 -4.18 12.43
C SER A 101 -21.85 -2.84 12.95
N SER A 102 -22.63 -2.15 12.11
CA SER A 102 -23.77 -1.33 12.54
C SER A 102 -24.81 -1.30 11.42
N VAL A 103 -26.04 -1.62 11.79
CA VAL A 103 -27.23 -1.83 10.95
C VAL A 103 -27.74 -0.48 10.40
N GLU A 104 -27.98 -0.38 9.10
CA GLU A 104 -28.84 0.64 8.51
C GLU A 104 -30.31 0.20 8.59
N PRO A 105 -31.26 1.09 8.92
CA PRO A 105 -32.63 0.96 8.46
C PRO A 105 -32.97 2.00 7.39
N GLU A 106 -33.74 1.53 6.42
CA GLU A 106 -34.28 2.24 5.27
C GLU A 106 -35.29 3.35 5.63
N HIS A 107 -35.44 4.26 4.68
CA HIS A 107 -36.36 5.39 4.66
C HIS A 107 -37.84 5.02 4.88
N GLY A 108 -38.53 5.82 5.69
CA GLY A 108 -39.99 5.87 5.79
C GLY A 108 -40.47 7.30 6.08
N SER A 109 -41.44 7.74 5.30
CA SER A 109 -41.88 9.11 5.10
C SER A 109 -42.87 9.65 6.16
N SER A 110 -42.82 10.98 6.32
CA SER A 110 -43.93 11.94 6.53
C SER A 110 -44.80 11.97 7.81
N SER A 111 -44.82 13.19 8.37
CA SER A 111 -45.95 13.96 8.93
C SER A 111 -46.58 13.57 10.28
N SER A 112 -46.47 14.47 11.26
CA SER A 112 -47.63 15.22 11.81
C SER A 112 -47.19 16.12 12.97
N SER A 113 -48.03 17.12 13.22
CA SER A 113 -47.77 18.38 13.89
C SER A 113 -48.03 18.38 15.40
N SER A 114 -47.34 19.33 16.05
CA SER A 114 -47.84 20.25 17.10
C SER A 114 -48.05 19.78 18.56
N VAL A 115 -47.64 20.70 19.45
CA VAL A 115 -48.12 21.02 20.81
C VAL A 115 -47.14 20.68 21.96
N GLU A 116 -46.39 21.71 22.38
CA GLU A 116 -45.93 21.98 23.76
C GLU A 116 -47.15 22.29 24.68
N PRO A 117 -47.12 22.16 26.04
CA PRO A 117 -46.07 22.77 26.86
C PRO A 117 -45.76 22.16 28.26
N GLU A 118 -44.68 22.74 28.84
CA GLU A 118 -44.49 23.19 30.23
C GLU A 118 -44.02 22.27 31.40
N ARG A 119 -42.96 22.80 32.04
CA ARG A 119 -42.52 22.78 33.46
C ARG A 119 -41.70 21.60 34.00
N GLY A 120 -40.43 21.90 34.28
CA GLY A 120 -40.01 22.04 35.67
C GLY A 120 -38.75 21.30 36.12
N SER A 121 -37.74 22.09 36.48
CA SER A 121 -36.85 21.93 37.66
C SER A 121 -35.50 21.19 37.57
N LEU A 122 -34.47 22.00 37.82
CA LEU A 122 -33.35 21.84 38.77
C LEU A 122 -32.18 20.88 38.46
N SER A 123 -31.06 21.50 38.10
CA SER A 123 -29.73 21.41 38.74
C SER A 123 -29.36 20.11 39.48
N SER A 124 -28.24 19.49 39.10
CA SER A 124 -27.01 19.49 39.91
C SER A 124 -25.91 18.62 39.28
N SER A 125 -24.71 19.17 39.29
CA SER A 125 -23.43 18.52 39.00
C SER A 125 -22.92 17.73 40.21
N ILE A 126 -22.32 16.55 40.00
CA ILE A 126 -21.40 15.82 40.90
C ILE A 126 -20.57 14.85 40.01
N THR A 127 -19.28 14.54 40.13
CA THR A 127 -18.10 14.99 40.90
C THR A 127 -16.86 14.19 40.40
N ILE A 128 -15.66 14.57 40.87
CA ILE A 128 -14.47 13.75 41.24
C ILE A 128 -13.29 13.97 40.28
N SER A 129 -12.05 14.29 40.70
CA SER A 129 -11.41 14.73 41.95
C SER A 129 -9.92 14.93 41.62
N LEU A 130 -9.17 15.78 42.34
CA LEU A 130 -7.84 15.44 42.86
C LEU A 130 -7.31 16.54 43.81
N SER A 131 -7.13 16.08 45.05
CA SER A 131 -6.26 16.48 46.17
C SER A 131 -5.50 17.82 46.17
N SER A 132 -5.66 18.50 47.32
CA SER A 132 -4.99 19.70 47.79
C SER A 132 -3.77 19.43 48.69
N SER A 133 -2.89 20.42 48.80
CA SER A 133 -2.06 20.81 49.96
C SER A 133 -1.32 22.11 49.58
N SER A 134 -1.22 23.20 50.33
CA SER A 134 -1.63 23.57 51.70
C SER A 134 -1.53 25.12 51.84
N THR A 135 -2.36 25.71 52.72
CA THR A 135 -2.08 26.88 53.63
C THR A 135 -1.60 28.23 53.03
N THR A 136 -2.04 29.43 53.43
CA THR A 136 -2.70 29.94 54.65
C THR A 136 -3.02 31.44 54.49
N LEU A 137 -4.04 31.91 55.23
CA LEU A 137 -4.23 33.26 55.84
C LEU A 137 -4.46 34.46 54.92
N SER A 138 -5.26 35.49 55.23
CA SER A 138 -6.43 35.74 56.08
C SER A 138 -6.67 37.25 56.03
N ALA A 139 -7.94 37.67 55.98
CA ALA A 139 -8.47 38.95 56.52
C ALA A 139 -8.00 40.26 55.83
N ASN A 140 -8.79 41.31 55.66
CA ASN A 140 -10.17 41.62 56.06
C ASN A 140 -10.64 42.86 55.23
N PRO A 141 -11.91 43.30 55.35
CA PRO A 141 -12.67 43.99 54.33
C PRO A 141 -12.96 45.45 54.74
N ASP A 142 -13.85 46.10 53.98
CA ASP A 142 -14.95 47.00 54.43
C ASP A 142 -15.25 47.99 53.27
N CYS A 143 -16.39 47.87 52.57
CA CYS A 143 -17.75 48.34 52.95
C CYS A 143 -17.84 49.88 52.95
N GLU A 144 -18.80 50.61 52.37
CA GLU A 144 -20.15 50.35 51.84
C GLU A 144 -20.66 51.59 51.05
N ILE A 145 -21.50 51.36 50.03
CA ILE A 145 -22.87 51.91 49.73
C ILE A 145 -23.09 53.46 49.78
N ILE A 146 -23.70 54.11 48.76
CA ILE A 146 -25.11 54.60 48.66
C ILE A 146 -25.17 55.48 47.36
N SER A 147 -25.87 55.13 46.27
CA SER A 147 -27.31 55.21 45.88
C SER A 147 -27.78 56.50 45.15
N GLU A 148 -28.32 56.30 43.94
CA GLU A 148 -29.47 56.97 43.27
C GLU A 148 -29.47 58.46 42.84
N GLY A 149 -29.99 58.71 41.62
CA GLY A 149 -30.78 59.94 41.33
C GLY A 149 -30.68 60.63 39.95
N LYS A 150 -31.47 60.15 38.98
CA LYS A 150 -32.31 60.83 37.95
C LYS A 150 -31.93 62.15 37.19
N GLU A 151 -32.21 62.07 35.87
CA GLU A 151 -32.92 63.01 34.95
C GLU A 151 -32.26 64.22 34.24
N ASN A 152 -32.15 64.06 32.91
CA ASN A 152 -32.32 64.93 31.72
C ASN A 152 -32.52 66.47 31.83
N VAL A 153 -31.84 67.22 30.93
CA VAL A 153 -32.35 68.07 29.81
C VAL A 153 -31.32 69.19 29.43
N TRP A 154 -31.43 69.65 28.17
CA TRP A 154 -30.49 70.30 27.26
C TRP A 154 -30.11 71.80 27.44
N PHE A 155 -29.04 72.16 26.69
CA PHE A 155 -28.72 73.41 25.95
C PHE A 155 -27.82 74.53 26.55
N ASN A 156 -26.63 74.61 25.94
CA ASN A 156 -25.85 75.75 25.43
C ASN A 156 -25.11 76.79 26.30
N SER A 157 -23.87 76.98 25.84
CA SER A 157 -23.00 78.17 25.89
C SER A 157 -22.25 78.46 27.19
N GLY A 158 -20.93 78.62 27.06
CA GLY A 158 -20.08 79.19 28.09
C GLY A 158 -18.71 78.53 28.17
N MET A 159 -17.76 79.04 27.39
CA MET A 159 -16.33 78.86 27.70
C MET A 159 -16.06 79.38 29.12
N LYS A 160 -15.65 78.48 30.02
CA LYS A 160 -14.80 78.81 31.17
C LYS A 160 -13.71 77.76 31.29
N THR A 161 -12.49 78.23 31.06
CA THR A 161 -11.22 77.60 31.41
C THR A 161 -11.12 77.31 32.91
N LEU A 162 -10.39 76.23 33.25
CA LEU A 162 -9.70 75.85 34.51
C LEU A 162 -10.06 74.40 34.91
N SER A 163 -9.15 73.44 35.15
CA SER A 163 -7.69 73.46 35.33
C SER A 163 -7.07 72.17 34.74
N ILE A 164 -5.77 72.22 34.42
CA ILE A 164 -4.96 71.15 33.81
C ILE A 164 -4.78 69.92 34.73
N ASP A 165 -5.19 70.00 36.00
CA ASP A 165 -4.91 68.95 36.99
C ASP A 165 -5.92 67.79 36.99
N LYS A 166 -7.14 67.98 36.43
CA LYS A 166 -8.10 66.87 36.26
C LYS A 166 -7.77 65.93 35.09
N ILE A 167 -6.87 66.33 34.18
CA ILE A 167 -6.46 65.50 33.04
C ILE A 167 -5.38 64.48 33.44
N LYS A 168 -4.61 64.73 34.51
CA LYS A 168 -3.57 63.79 34.95
C LYS A 168 -4.12 62.59 35.73
N GLN A 169 -5.16 62.76 36.54
CA GLN A 169 -5.76 61.63 37.30
C GLN A 169 -6.72 60.74 36.50
N HIS A 170 -7.13 61.13 35.28
CA HIS A 170 -7.92 60.26 34.39
C HIS A 170 -7.07 59.49 33.36
N LYS A 171 -5.76 59.73 33.29
CA LYS A 171 -4.85 59.00 32.37
C LYS A 171 -4.27 57.70 32.92
N GLU A 172 -4.41 57.43 34.22
CA GLU A 172 -3.83 56.23 34.84
C GLU A 172 -4.83 55.08 35.05
N LYS A 173 -6.09 55.20 34.61
CA LYS A 173 -7.09 54.11 34.75
C LYS A 173 -7.69 53.56 33.45
N ILE A 174 -7.20 53.97 32.28
CA ILE A 174 -7.54 53.32 31.01
C ILE A 174 -6.28 53.26 30.14
N GLN A 175 -5.33 52.41 30.50
CA GLN A 175 -4.62 51.69 29.45
C GLN A 175 -5.46 50.44 29.17
N PRO A 176 -6.12 50.32 28.01
CA PRO A 176 -6.65 49.02 27.62
C PRO A 176 -5.47 48.06 27.60
N ASN A 177 -5.73 46.84 28.04
CA ASN A 177 -4.80 45.73 28.17
C ASN A 177 -4.27 45.32 26.79
N TRP A 178 -3.55 46.21 26.11
CA TRP A 178 -3.22 46.14 24.69
C TRP A 178 -2.36 44.92 24.43
N HIS A 179 -1.50 44.56 25.37
CA HIS A 179 -0.73 43.33 25.37
C HIS A 179 -1.65 42.10 25.35
N ILE A 180 -2.66 42.04 26.25
CA ILE A 180 -3.60 40.92 26.31
C ILE A 180 -4.50 40.86 25.07
N THR A 181 -4.97 41.99 24.56
CA THR A 181 -5.79 42.02 23.33
C THR A 181 -4.95 41.65 22.11
N ARG A 182 -3.69 42.11 22.02
CA ARG A 182 -2.75 41.75 20.96
C ARG A 182 -2.37 40.27 21.03
N GLU A 183 -2.07 39.73 22.21
CA GLU A 183 -1.79 38.30 22.41
C GLU A 183 -3.01 37.43 22.05
N LYS A 184 -4.22 37.86 22.40
CA LYS A 184 -5.47 37.17 22.00
C LYS A 184 -5.70 37.21 20.48
N GLU A 185 -5.43 38.34 19.81
CA GLU A 185 -5.57 38.46 18.35
C GLU A 185 -4.44 37.72 17.60
N VAL A 186 -3.22 37.71 18.14
CA VAL A 186 -2.10 36.90 17.63
C VAL A 186 -2.44 35.42 17.74
N GLY A 187 -2.93 34.95 18.90
CA GLY A 187 -3.35 33.55 19.07
C GLY A 187 -4.48 33.12 18.12
N LYS A 188 -5.43 34.01 17.78
CA LYS A 188 -6.46 33.73 16.75
C LYS A 188 -5.87 33.63 15.34
N HIS A 189 -4.90 34.48 15.01
CA HIS A 189 -4.23 34.45 13.71
C HIS A 189 -3.42 33.16 13.52
N GLU A 190 -2.69 32.75 14.56
CA GLU A 190 -1.95 31.49 14.61
C GLU A 190 -2.88 30.29 14.42
N GLN A 191 -3.97 30.24 15.20
CA GLN A 191 -4.99 29.19 15.07
C GLN A 191 -5.59 29.12 13.66
N ALA A 192 -5.84 30.26 13.03
CA ALA A 192 -6.38 30.31 11.67
C ALA A 192 -5.40 29.74 10.63
N ILE A 193 -4.09 29.97 10.76
CA ILE A 193 -3.08 29.32 9.90
C ILE A 193 -3.00 27.83 10.19
N GLN A 194 -3.01 27.42 11.46
CA GLN A 194 -3.00 26.01 11.83
C GLN A 194 -4.21 25.27 11.25
N HIS A 195 -5.40 25.87 11.25
CA HIS A 195 -6.57 25.32 10.56
C HIS A 195 -6.36 25.15 9.05
N LEU A 196 -5.68 26.09 8.39
CA LEU A 196 -5.31 25.94 6.97
C LEU A 196 -4.29 24.81 6.75
N MET A 197 -3.34 24.63 7.67
CA MET A 197 -2.40 23.50 7.63
C MET A 197 -3.13 22.17 7.79
N PHE A 198 -4.09 22.06 8.71
CA PHE A 198 -4.95 20.88 8.83
C PHE A 198 -5.74 20.60 7.55
N ALA A 199 -6.29 21.64 6.91
CA ALA A 199 -6.98 21.50 5.64
C ALA A 199 -6.03 20.97 4.53
N CYS A 200 -4.78 21.42 4.52
CA CYS A 200 -3.77 20.92 3.59
C CYS A 200 -3.39 19.45 3.85
N ILE A 201 -3.27 19.05 5.12
CA ILE A 201 -3.03 17.64 5.51
C ILE A 201 -4.19 16.76 5.01
N TYR A 202 -5.43 17.19 5.25
CA TYR A 202 -6.62 16.48 4.79
C TYR A 202 -6.58 16.24 3.27
N LEU A 203 -6.28 17.28 2.49
CA LEU A 203 -6.16 17.16 1.03
C LEU A 203 -5.06 16.16 0.62
N CYS A 204 -3.94 16.10 1.35
CA CYS A 204 -2.86 15.16 1.05
C CYS A 204 -3.24 13.71 1.42
N GLN A 205 -3.87 13.50 2.58
CA GLN A 205 -4.26 12.17 3.07
C GLN A 205 -5.32 11.52 2.18
N GLU A 206 -6.27 12.32 1.68
CA GLU A 206 -7.34 11.89 0.77
C GLU A 206 -6.93 11.91 -0.70
N ASP A 207 -5.65 12.12 -1.00
CA ASP A 207 -5.13 12.20 -2.36
C ASP A 207 -5.94 13.22 -3.22
N HIS A 208 -6.35 14.38 -2.67
CA HIS A 208 -7.07 15.44 -3.39
C HIS A 208 -6.13 16.49 -4.01
N PRO A 209 -6.53 17.19 -5.09
CA PRO A 209 -5.74 18.28 -5.64
C PRO A 209 -5.66 19.49 -4.71
N LEU A 210 -4.51 20.16 -4.68
CA LEU A 210 -4.34 21.40 -3.88
C LEU A 210 -5.17 22.58 -4.40
N ALA A 211 -5.69 22.50 -5.62
CA ALA A 211 -6.69 23.45 -6.13
C ALA A 211 -8.00 23.41 -5.32
N SER A 212 -8.28 22.29 -4.62
CA SER A 212 -9.46 22.13 -3.79
C SER A 212 -9.38 22.87 -2.45
N ILE A 213 -8.26 23.52 -2.12
CA ILE A 213 -8.11 24.26 -0.85
C ILE A 213 -9.11 25.41 -0.72
N GLU A 214 -9.40 26.12 -1.80
CA GLU A 214 -10.31 27.26 -1.78
C GLU A 214 -11.77 26.82 -1.52
N PRO A 215 -12.34 25.87 -2.28
CA PRO A 215 -13.65 25.29 -1.94
C PRO A 215 -13.72 24.69 -0.53
N LEU A 216 -12.64 24.05 -0.06
CA LEU A 216 -12.58 23.48 1.28
C LEU A 216 -12.62 24.58 2.36
N CYS A 217 -11.92 25.70 2.16
CA CYS A 217 -11.98 26.85 3.08
C CYS A 217 -13.42 27.40 3.20
N VAL A 218 -14.14 27.53 2.08
CA VAL A 218 -15.54 27.99 2.08
C VAL A 218 -16.43 27.06 2.90
N LEU A 219 -16.25 25.75 2.77
CA LEU A 219 -16.97 24.75 3.56
C LEU A 219 -16.64 24.90 5.06
N LEU A 220 -15.36 25.01 5.41
CA LEU A 220 -14.92 25.15 6.80
C LEU A 220 -15.51 26.41 7.46
N GLU A 221 -15.55 27.53 6.76
CA GLU A 221 -16.21 28.75 7.24
C GLU A 221 -17.70 28.56 7.44
N LYS A 222 -18.37 27.87 6.51
CA LYS A 222 -19.80 27.55 6.64
C LYS A 222 -20.09 26.69 7.87
N LEU A 223 -19.15 25.83 8.27
CA LEU A 223 -19.20 25.00 9.47
C LEU A 223 -18.76 25.75 10.75
N GLY A 224 -18.38 27.03 10.64
CA GLY A 224 -18.03 27.88 11.77
C GLY A 224 -16.55 27.90 12.15
N VAL A 225 -15.66 27.32 11.33
CA VAL A 225 -14.22 27.39 11.55
C VAL A 225 -13.71 28.80 11.22
N GLN A 226 -12.99 29.40 12.16
CA GLN A 226 -12.33 30.69 11.93
C GLN A 226 -11.09 30.48 11.06
N LEU A 227 -11.11 31.07 9.87
CA LEU A 227 -10.00 31.09 8.92
C LEU A 227 -9.59 32.54 8.62
N LEU A 228 -8.33 32.75 8.20
CA LEU A 228 -7.87 34.08 7.79
C LEU A 228 -8.65 34.57 6.57
N PRO A 229 -9.01 35.87 6.49
CA PRO A 229 -9.66 36.44 5.31
C PRO A 229 -8.97 36.04 4.00
N ALA A 230 -9.73 36.00 2.90
CA ALA A 230 -9.21 35.59 1.59
C ALA A 230 -7.96 36.38 1.15
N GLN A 231 -7.84 37.64 1.60
CA GLN A 231 -6.63 38.45 1.51
C GLN A 231 -6.35 39.14 2.85
N VAL A 232 -5.10 39.05 3.31
CA VAL A 232 -4.58 39.78 4.46
C VAL A 232 -3.36 40.57 3.98
N SER A 233 -3.42 41.90 4.04
CA SER A 233 -2.33 42.79 3.59
C SER A 233 -1.87 42.51 2.14
N GLY A 234 -2.79 42.14 1.25
CA GLY A 234 -2.51 41.82 -0.16
C GLY A 234 -2.01 40.38 -0.41
N VAL A 235 -1.80 39.58 0.63
CA VAL A 235 -1.38 38.17 0.52
C VAL A 235 -2.59 37.25 0.73
N SER A 236 -2.77 36.28 -0.16
CA SER A 236 -3.81 35.25 -0.02
C SER A 236 -3.18 33.95 0.47
N TYR A 237 -3.71 33.41 1.56
CA TYR A 237 -3.33 32.10 2.11
C TYR A 237 -4.26 30.96 1.66
N ARG A 238 -5.34 31.28 0.94
CA ARG A 238 -6.39 30.34 0.50
C ARG A 238 -6.22 29.93 -0.96
N ASN A 239 -5.00 29.64 -1.39
CA ASN A 239 -4.71 29.22 -2.76
C ASN A 239 -3.67 28.10 -2.78
N SER A 240 -3.52 27.45 -3.92
CA SER A 240 -2.62 26.29 -4.06
C SER A 240 -1.14 26.62 -3.85
N HIS A 241 -0.72 27.87 -4.08
CA HIS A 241 0.66 28.29 -3.86
C HIS A 241 0.98 28.37 -2.35
N ALA A 242 0.12 29.02 -1.58
CA ALA A 242 0.23 29.06 -0.12
C ALA A 242 0.10 27.65 0.49
N ALA A 243 -0.85 26.86 -0.01
CA ALA A 243 -1.02 25.46 0.41
C ALA A 243 0.25 24.63 0.17
N MET A 244 0.92 24.79 -0.97
CA MET A 244 2.20 24.13 -1.24
C MET A 244 3.27 24.57 -0.23
N GLY A 245 3.32 25.86 0.11
CA GLY A 245 4.21 26.37 1.16
C GLY A 245 3.97 25.65 2.49
N PHE A 246 2.73 25.59 2.97
CA PHE A 246 2.39 24.88 4.21
C PHE A 246 2.79 23.40 4.16
N ILE A 247 2.44 22.72 3.07
CA ILE A 247 2.76 21.29 2.86
C ILE A 247 4.28 21.06 2.86
N GLN A 248 5.08 21.96 2.27
CA GLN A 248 6.53 21.83 2.31
C GLN A 248 7.08 21.83 3.75
N HIS A 249 6.60 22.73 4.61
CA HIS A 249 7.02 22.76 6.02
C HIS A 249 6.59 21.50 6.77
N ILE A 250 5.36 21.04 6.52
CA ILE A 250 4.84 19.80 7.12
C ILE A 250 5.68 18.59 6.69
N ALA A 251 5.95 18.46 5.39
CA ALA A 251 6.78 17.38 4.87
C ALA A 251 8.22 17.43 5.41
N ASN A 252 8.82 18.63 5.49
CA ASN A 252 10.16 18.79 6.06
C ASN A 252 10.22 18.34 7.51
N PHE A 253 9.27 18.78 8.35
CA PHE A 253 9.22 18.36 9.75
C PHE A 253 9.07 16.84 9.91
N LEU A 254 8.17 16.21 9.12
CA LEU A 254 8.00 14.75 9.13
C LEU A 254 9.28 14.02 8.69
N HIS A 255 9.99 14.56 7.69
CA HIS A 255 11.25 13.99 7.20
C HIS A 255 12.36 14.14 8.23
N GLU A 256 12.50 15.29 8.86
CA GLU A 256 13.47 15.55 9.94
C GLU A 256 13.26 14.60 11.12
N GLU A 257 12.02 14.43 11.58
CA GLU A 257 11.67 13.47 12.64
C GLU A 257 12.03 12.02 12.26
N LEU A 258 11.83 11.65 10.99
CA LEU A 258 12.25 10.35 10.49
C LEU A 258 13.78 10.21 10.49
N VAL A 259 14.50 11.22 10.02
CA VAL A 259 15.97 11.24 9.97
C VAL A 259 16.57 11.09 11.37
N GLU A 260 16.02 11.76 12.39
CA GLU A 260 16.45 11.60 13.78
C GLU A 260 16.35 10.13 14.24
N LYS A 261 15.23 9.46 13.94
CA LYS A 261 15.04 8.04 14.28
C LYS A 261 15.99 7.12 13.51
N ILE A 262 16.24 7.40 12.23
CA ILE A 262 17.19 6.65 11.39
C ILE A 262 18.61 6.81 11.93
N GLN A 263 19.00 8.02 12.33
CA GLN A 263 20.32 8.31 12.87
C GLN A 263 20.55 7.62 14.22
N LEU A 264 19.51 7.46 15.06
CA LEU A 264 19.58 6.68 16.30
C LEU A 264 19.67 5.17 16.06
N SER A 265 19.11 4.66 14.97
CA SER A 265 19.19 3.24 14.64
C SER A 265 20.64 2.78 14.44
N PRO A 266 21.07 1.65 15.02
CA PRO A 266 22.44 1.16 14.86
C PRO A 266 22.72 0.58 13.47
N VAL A 267 21.67 0.13 12.78
CA VAL A 267 21.72 -0.54 11.48
C VAL A 267 20.58 -0.07 10.59
N LEU A 268 20.77 -0.12 9.27
CA LEU A 268 19.81 0.33 8.28
C LEU A 268 19.61 -0.71 7.18
N GLY A 269 18.38 -0.86 6.74
CA GLY A 269 17.99 -1.63 5.55
C GLY A 269 17.37 -0.68 4.53
N TRP A 270 17.66 -0.88 3.26
CA TRP A 270 17.14 -0.06 2.17
C TRP A 270 16.26 -0.89 1.27
N MET A 271 15.15 -0.32 0.80
CA MET A 271 14.31 -0.94 -0.21
C MET A 271 14.18 0.06 -1.36
N MET A 272 14.58 -0.38 -2.54
CA MET A 272 14.68 0.48 -3.71
C MET A 272 14.01 -0.20 -4.89
N ASP A 273 13.22 0.58 -5.61
CA ASP A 273 12.57 0.10 -6.81
C ASP A 273 12.51 1.23 -7.84
N GLU A 274 12.74 0.89 -9.10
CA GLU A 274 12.69 1.85 -10.21
C GLU A 274 11.28 1.91 -10.79
N THR A 275 10.85 3.10 -11.19
CA THR A 275 9.63 3.26 -11.96
C THR A 275 9.80 4.32 -13.03
N THR A 276 8.89 4.27 -13.99
CA THR A 276 8.70 5.35 -14.95
C THR A 276 7.39 6.03 -14.60
N THR A 277 7.46 7.29 -14.21
CA THR A 277 6.26 8.07 -13.90
C THR A 277 5.44 8.32 -15.18
N ARG A 278 4.16 8.71 -15.02
CA ARG A 278 3.29 9.10 -16.14
C ARG A 278 3.87 10.24 -17.00
N THR A 279 4.80 11.02 -16.46
CA THR A 279 5.50 12.14 -17.12
C THR A 279 6.76 11.72 -17.87
N ILE A 280 7.02 10.41 -18.06
CA ILE A 280 8.21 9.84 -18.75
C ILE A 280 9.52 10.00 -17.94
N GLU A 281 9.50 10.73 -16.82
CA GLU A 281 10.65 10.85 -15.93
C GLU A 281 10.89 9.54 -15.16
N LYS A 282 12.13 9.04 -15.21
CA LYS A 282 12.56 7.88 -14.40
C LYS A 282 12.77 8.32 -12.96
N SER A 283 12.21 7.57 -12.03
CA SER A 283 12.39 7.80 -10.60
C SER A 283 12.66 6.49 -9.87
N CYS A 284 13.28 6.60 -8.71
CA CYS A 284 13.49 5.46 -7.81
C CYS A 284 12.89 5.79 -6.45
N ILE A 285 11.95 4.97 -6.03
CA ILE A 285 11.35 5.09 -4.70
C ILE A 285 12.26 4.43 -3.68
N VAL A 286 12.45 5.09 -2.54
CA VAL A 286 13.33 4.61 -1.47
C VAL A 286 12.54 4.50 -0.18
N PHE A 287 12.57 3.31 0.41
CA PHE A 287 12.17 3.08 1.79
C PHE A 287 13.39 2.69 2.62
N VAL A 288 13.30 3.00 3.91
CA VAL A 288 14.30 2.67 4.90
C VAL A 288 13.66 1.82 5.99
N ARG A 289 14.38 0.78 6.40
CA ARG A 289 14.04 -0.09 7.51
C ARG A 289 15.06 0.11 8.63
N TYR A 290 14.58 0.46 9.81
CA TYR A 290 15.38 0.88 10.95
C TYR A 290 14.80 0.31 12.24
N VAL A 291 15.57 0.34 13.33
CA VAL A 291 15.10 -0.10 14.65
C VAL A 291 14.71 1.13 15.47
N ASP A 292 13.49 1.11 15.99
CA ASP A 292 12.98 2.11 16.91
C ASP A 292 12.25 1.42 18.06
N ASN A 293 12.63 1.72 19.30
CA ASN A 293 12.11 1.07 20.50
C ASN A 293 12.14 -0.47 20.43
N PHE A 294 13.26 -1.02 19.94
CA PHE A 294 13.50 -2.47 19.74
C PHE A 294 12.55 -3.15 18.75
N GLU A 295 11.82 -2.37 17.93
CA GLU A 295 10.98 -2.87 16.85
C GLU A 295 11.53 -2.43 15.50
N PRO A 296 11.52 -3.32 14.49
CA PRO A 296 11.80 -2.90 13.13
C PRO A 296 10.63 -2.06 12.59
N LYS A 297 10.94 -0.88 12.07
CA LYS A 297 10.01 -0.01 11.36
C LYS A 297 10.46 0.19 9.93
N THR A 298 9.51 0.28 9.02
CA THR A 298 9.75 0.64 7.62
C THR A 298 9.05 1.96 7.33
N ALA A 299 9.77 2.92 6.76
CA ALA A 299 9.26 4.24 6.43
C ALA A 299 9.68 4.65 5.02
N TYR A 300 8.85 5.48 4.41
CA TYR A 300 9.16 6.15 3.15
C TYR A 300 10.30 7.14 3.39
N PHE A 301 11.40 7.01 2.65
CA PHE A 301 12.56 7.89 2.78
C PHE A 301 12.58 8.98 1.71
N GLY A 302 12.10 8.68 0.50
CA GLY A 302 11.98 9.68 -0.55
C GLY A 302 11.84 9.09 -1.95
N LEU A 303 11.56 9.96 -2.91
CA LEU A 303 11.47 9.66 -4.33
C LEU A 303 12.61 10.37 -5.06
N MET A 304 13.60 9.59 -5.49
CA MET A 304 14.76 10.10 -6.21
C MET A 304 14.41 10.34 -7.68
N ASN A 305 14.66 11.56 -8.17
CA ASN A 305 14.71 11.81 -9.60
C ASN A 305 16.00 11.21 -10.18
N LEU A 306 15.88 10.36 -11.19
CA LEU A 306 17.02 9.81 -11.91
C LEU A 306 17.21 10.65 -13.18
N GLU A 307 17.91 11.78 -13.04
CA GLU A 307 18.29 12.67 -14.14
C GLU A 307 19.26 11.92 -15.08
N GLY A 308 18.75 11.03 -15.93
CA GLY A 308 19.55 10.17 -16.82
C GLY A 308 18.86 8.85 -17.21
N ASP A 309 19.67 7.87 -17.62
CA ASP A 309 19.25 6.59 -18.20
C ASP A 309 18.74 5.54 -17.20
N GLY A 310 18.73 5.86 -15.90
CA GLY A 310 18.39 4.90 -14.83
C GLY A 310 19.48 3.85 -14.60
N THR A 311 20.74 4.11 -14.98
CA THR A 311 21.84 3.19 -14.66
C THR A 311 22.13 3.10 -13.18
N ALA A 312 22.75 1.99 -12.77
CA ALA A 312 23.21 1.78 -11.40
C ALA A 312 24.12 2.92 -10.89
N ALA A 313 24.92 3.54 -11.76
CA ALA A 313 25.76 4.68 -11.39
C ALA A 313 24.93 5.93 -11.05
N ASN A 314 23.85 6.18 -11.80
CA ASN A 314 22.92 7.28 -11.53
C ASN A 314 22.23 7.07 -10.17
N ILE A 315 21.69 5.88 -9.93
CA ILE A 315 21.01 5.55 -8.66
C ILE A 315 21.94 5.71 -7.47
N VAL A 316 23.18 5.19 -7.56
CA VAL A 316 24.18 5.33 -6.50
C VAL A 316 24.51 6.79 -6.25
N LYS A 317 24.67 7.61 -7.30
CA LYS A 317 24.91 9.06 -7.15
C LYS A 317 23.74 9.76 -6.45
N SER A 318 22.51 9.42 -6.81
CA SER A 318 21.30 10.01 -6.23
C SER A 318 21.14 9.66 -4.75
N ILE A 319 21.25 8.37 -4.37
CA ILE A 319 21.16 7.99 -2.95
C ILE A 319 22.33 8.55 -2.14
N SER A 320 23.54 8.61 -2.71
CA SER A 320 24.70 9.22 -2.05
C SER A 320 24.51 10.71 -1.78
N SER A 321 23.69 11.38 -2.59
CA SER A 321 23.38 12.81 -2.40
C SER A 321 22.33 12.99 -1.30
N LEU A 322 21.33 12.10 -1.23
CA LEU A 322 20.37 12.07 -0.12
C LEU A 322 21.04 11.77 1.22
N TRP A 323 21.91 10.73 1.27
CA TRP A 323 22.63 10.41 2.50
C TRP A 323 23.51 11.56 2.99
N ARG A 324 24.16 12.30 2.08
CA ARG A 324 24.94 13.48 2.46
C ARG A 324 24.08 14.64 2.94
N LYS A 325 22.89 14.84 2.34
CA LYS A 325 21.95 15.89 2.73
C LYS A 325 21.43 15.66 4.15
N ASP A 326 21.10 14.43 4.48
CA ASP A 326 20.45 14.05 5.75
C ASP A 326 21.44 13.49 6.79
N ASP A 327 22.76 13.64 6.55
CA ASP A 327 23.86 13.14 7.39
C ASP A 327 23.72 11.66 7.79
N ILE A 328 23.34 10.83 6.83
CA ILE A 328 23.19 9.38 7.02
C ILE A 328 24.53 8.70 6.82
N ASN A 329 25.00 7.99 7.85
CA ASN A 329 26.20 7.17 7.77
C ASN A 329 25.97 5.89 6.94
N PRO A 330 26.58 5.76 5.74
CA PRO A 330 26.35 4.61 4.86
C PRO A 330 26.81 3.28 5.46
N LEU A 331 27.78 3.29 6.39
CA LEU A 331 28.33 2.10 7.03
C LEU A 331 27.30 1.34 7.89
N LYS A 332 26.22 2.00 8.31
CA LYS A 332 25.11 1.35 9.02
C LYS A 332 24.28 0.43 8.10
N SER A 333 24.43 0.54 6.79
CA SER A 333 23.64 -0.21 5.80
C SER A 333 24.01 -1.69 5.81
N CYS A 334 23.05 -2.54 6.18
CA CYS A 334 23.21 -4.00 6.26
C CYS A 334 22.40 -4.75 5.21
N TRP A 335 21.29 -4.16 4.74
CA TRP A 335 20.41 -4.80 3.76
C TRP A 335 20.01 -3.85 2.63
N LEU A 336 19.83 -4.43 1.44
CA LEU A 336 19.21 -3.82 0.27
C LEU A 336 18.16 -4.79 -0.29
N ALA A 337 16.92 -4.35 -0.51
CA ALA A 337 15.86 -5.11 -1.17
C ALA A 337 15.40 -4.44 -2.45
N THR A 338 15.26 -5.24 -3.52
CA THR A 338 14.95 -4.76 -4.89
C THR A 338 14.16 -5.82 -5.66
N ASP A 339 13.60 -5.44 -6.81
CA ASP A 339 12.81 -6.29 -7.72
C ASP A 339 13.63 -7.31 -8.53
N ASN A 340 14.94 -7.47 -8.26
CA ASN A 340 15.89 -8.28 -9.02
C ASN A 340 16.29 -7.74 -10.40
N ALA A 341 15.98 -6.50 -10.74
CA ALA A 341 16.49 -5.91 -11.97
C ALA A 341 18.03 -5.93 -11.98
N SER A 342 18.60 -6.23 -13.15
CA SER A 342 20.06 -6.34 -13.33
C SER A 342 20.81 -5.06 -12.95
N THR A 343 20.14 -3.90 -13.03
CA THR A 343 20.64 -2.61 -12.55
C THR A 343 21.01 -2.65 -11.07
N PHE A 344 20.22 -3.33 -10.24
CA PHE A 344 20.51 -3.45 -8.80
C PHE A 344 21.43 -4.63 -8.49
N THR A 345 21.21 -5.77 -9.15
CA THR A 345 21.80 -7.07 -8.79
C THR A 345 23.07 -7.42 -9.55
N GLY A 346 23.46 -6.62 -10.55
CA GLY A 346 24.65 -6.85 -11.36
C GLY A 346 25.92 -7.06 -10.55
N VAL A 347 26.65 -8.15 -10.82
CA VAL A 347 27.79 -8.62 -10.01
C VAL A 347 28.89 -7.58 -9.84
N ARG A 348 29.17 -6.78 -10.87
CA ARG A 348 30.26 -5.79 -10.87
C ARG A 348 29.78 -4.35 -10.91
N GLU A 349 28.76 -4.12 -11.73
CA GLU A 349 28.22 -2.80 -12.06
C GLU A 349 26.83 -2.54 -11.48
N GLY A 350 26.26 -3.47 -10.73
CA GLY A 350 24.98 -3.26 -10.04
C GLY A 350 25.09 -2.28 -8.87
N VAL A 351 23.95 -1.73 -8.44
CA VAL A 351 23.86 -0.78 -7.30
C VAL A 351 24.52 -1.36 -6.05
N LEU A 352 24.24 -2.63 -5.70
CA LEU A 352 24.84 -3.28 -4.53
C LEU A 352 26.38 -3.27 -4.60
N ALA A 353 26.94 -3.73 -5.72
CA ALA A 353 28.39 -3.84 -5.91
C ALA A 353 29.07 -2.46 -5.84
N LYS A 354 28.43 -1.43 -6.41
CA LYS A 354 28.91 -0.05 -6.35
C LYS A 354 28.84 0.54 -4.93
N ILE A 355 27.76 0.31 -4.17
CA ILE A 355 27.65 0.79 -2.79
C ILE A 355 28.74 0.16 -1.92
N ARG A 356 28.91 -1.17 -1.99
CA ARG A 356 29.97 -1.89 -1.25
C ARG A 356 31.35 -1.27 -1.53
N ARG A 357 31.68 -1.06 -2.81
CA ARG A 357 32.96 -0.50 -3.25
C ARG A 357 33.16 0.96 -2.85
N ASN A 358 32.15 1.81 -3.02
CA ASN A 358 32.28 3.25 -2.82
C ASN A 358 32.31 3.64 -1.34
N PHE A 359 31.62 2.87 -0.48
CA PHE A 359 31.45 3.20 0.94
C PHE A 359 32.12 2.21 1.91
N GLY A 360 32.70 1.11 1.41
CA GLY A 360 33.36 0.11 2.25
C GLY A 360 32.40 -0.79 3.03
N CYS A 361 31.14 -0.91 2.59
CA CYS A 361 30.10 -1.68 3.28
C CYS A 361 30.11 -3.16 2.85
N ASP A 362 31.24 -3.88 2.99
CA ASP A 362 31.40 -5.27 2.52
C ASP A 362 30.33 -6.25 3.07
N TRP A 363 29.73 -5.92 4.20
CA TRP A 363 28.68 -6.69 4.87
C TRP A 363 27.26 -6.45 4.34
N LEU A 364 27.02 -5.39 3.56
CA LEU A 364 25.70 -5.06 3.01
C LEU A 364 25.21 -6.19 2.12
N GLU A 365 24.09 -6.83 2.42
CA GLU A 365 23.55 -7.92 1.61
C GLU A 365 22.30 -7.55 0.83
N LEU A 366 22.08 -8.27 -0.28
CA LEU A 366 20.90 -8.13 -1.12
C LEU A 366 19.86 -9.19 -0.74
N ASN A 367 18.64 -8.74 -0.45
CA ASN A 367 17.47 -9.60 -0.40
C ASN A 367 16.62 -9.39 -1.67
N PRO A 368 16.56 -10.38 -2.57
CA PRO A 368 15.68 -10.30 -3.72
C PRO A 368 14.22 -10.24 -3.26
N CYS A 369 13.37 -9.48 -3.95
CA CYS A 369 11.94 -9.49 -3.66
C CYS A 369 11.37 -10.90 -3.89
N PHE A 370 10.92 -11.57 -2.82
CA PHE A 370 10.39 -12.93 -2.93
C PHE A 370 9.12 -13.01 -3.78
N ALA A 371 8.22 -12.03 -3.65
CA ALA A 371 6.98 -11.98 -4.44
C ALA A 371 7.28 -11.86 -5.94
N HIS A 372 8.21 -10.96 -6.31
CA HIS A 372 8.65 -10.83 -7.70
C HIS A 372 9.36 -12.09 -8.18
N SER A 373 10.28 -12.64 -7.38
CA SER A 373 11.01 -13.88 -7.69
C SER A 373 10.07 -15.04 -7.96
N PHE A 374 9.00 -15.17 -7.18
CA PHE A 374 7.97 -16.19 -7.37
C PHE A 374 7.09 -15.95 -8.59
N SER A 375 6.72 -14.70 -8.88
CA SER A 375 6.04 -14.37 -10.13
C SER A 375 6.87 -14.79 -11.36
N LEU A 376 8.20 -14.63 -11.28
CA LEU A 376 9.12 -15.12 -12.30
C LEU A 376 9.20 -16.65 -12.34
N VAL A 377 9.14 -17.36 -11.21
CA VAL A 377 9.06 -18.84 -11.21
C VAL A 377 7.92 -19.30 -12.11
N GLY A 378 6.73 -18.73 -11.89
CA GLY A 378 5.58 -18.99 -12.74
C GLY A 378 5.92 -18.68 -14.21
N SER A 379 6.21 -17.42 -14.53
CA SER A 379 6.45 -17.04 -15.94
C SER A 379 7.49 -17.91 -16.65
N TYR A 380 8.57 -18.30 -15.98
CA TYR A 380 9.63 -19.10 -16.57
C TYR A 380 9.30 -20.59 -16.67
N ALA A 381 8.49 -21.13 -15.76
CA ALA A 381 8.02 -22.52 -15.84
C ALA A 381 7.05 -22.76 -17.02
N SER A 382 6.44 -21.70 -17.55
CA SER A 382 5.62 -21.78 -18.77
C SER A 382 6.43 -21.98 -20.03
N TYR A 383 7.74 -21.68 -20.05
CA TYR A 383 8.56 -21.88 -21.24
C TYR A 383 9.07 -23.33 -21.35
N LYS A 384 9.04 -23.88 -22.57
CA LYS A 384 9.74 -25.12 -22.89
C LYS A 384 11.26 -24.90 -22.82
N PRO A 385 12.05 -25.93 -22.46
CA PRO A 385 13.50 -25.85 -22.50
C PRO A 385 13.96 -25.42 -23.90
N LYS A 386 14.90 -24.47 -23.97
CA LYS A 386 15.51 -24.08 -25.25
C LYS A 386 16.22 -25.28 -25.86
N THR A 387 15.79 -25.68 -27.05
CA THR A 387 16.48 -26.68 -27.89
C THR A 387 17.65 -26.04 -28.64
N ASP A 388 17.54 -24.76 -28.97
CA ASP A 388 18.60 -23.90 -29.53
C ASP A 388 18.75 -22.62 -28.67
N PRO A 389 19.96 -22.28 -28.18
CA PRO A 389 20.20 -21.04 -27.44
C PRO A 389 19.70 -19.77 -28.15
N ASN A 390 19.75 -19.74 -29.48
CA ASN A 390 19.37 -18.59 -30.31
C ASN A 390 17.86 -18.53 -30.61
N SER A 391 17.10 -19.59 -30.30
CA SER A 391 15.65 -19.57 -30.49
C SER A 391 14.94 -18.83 -29.35
N PRO A 392 13.87 -18.07 -29.65
CA PRO A 392 13.02 -17.49 -28.63
C PRO A 392 12.39 -18.61 -27.79
N PRO A 393 12.23 -18.42 -26.46
CA PRO A 393 11.61 -19.44 -25.62
C PRO A 393 10.16 -19.67 -26.05
N ALA A 394 9.85 -20.90 -26.45
CA ALA A 394 8.49 -21.29 -26.80
C ALA A 394 7.68 -21.57 -25.54
N VAL A 395 6.48 -21.01 -25.42
CA VAL A 395 5.57 -21.30 -24.30
C VAL A 395 4.97 -22.70 -24.49
N ASP A 396 4.70 -23.39 -23.39
CA ASP A 396 4.00 -24.66 -23.39
C ASP A 396 2.60 -24.53 -24.04
N GLU A 397 2.32 -25.37 -25.03
CA GLU A 397 1.07 -25.32 -25.79
C GLU A 397 -0.16 -25.57 -24.91
N THR A 398 -0.02 -26.43 -23.90
CA THR A 398 -1.10 -26.71 -22.94
C THR A 398 -1.48 -25.44 -22.17
N ILE A 399 -0.47 -24.65 -21.76
CA ILE A 399 -0.67 -23.40 -21.02
C ILE A 399 -1.24 -22.33 -21.95
N LEU A 400 -0.69 -22.18 -23.17
CA LEU A 400 -1.22 -21.23 -24.15
C LEU A 400 -2.70 -21.47 -24.45
N ASN A 401 -3.10 -22.73 -24.62
CA ASN A 401 -4.49 -23.10 -24.88
C ASN A 401 -5.39 -22.76 -23.67
N LEU A 402 -4.93 -23.08 -22.44
CA LEU A 402 -5.63 -22.72 -21.21
C LEU A 402 -5.85 -21.20 -21.11
N GLU A 403 -4.79 -20.40 -21.27
CA GLU A 403 -4.84 -18.94 -21.20
C GLU A 403 -5.74 -18.33 -22.27
N ALA A 404 -5.69 -18.86 -23.50
CA ALA A 404 -6.54 -18.43 -24.61
C ALA A 404 -8.03 -18.65 -24.31
N ILE A 405 -8.41 -19.82 -23.79
CA ILE A 405 -9.81 -20.13 -23.47
C ILE A 405 -10.29 -19.31 -22.27
N ILE A 406 -9.49 -19.16 -21.22
CA ILE A 406 -9.81 -18.28 -20.08
C ILE A 406 -10.07 -16.84 -20.56
N SER A 407 -9.22 -16.33 -21.44
CA SER A 407 -9.36 -14.99 -22.01
C SER A 407 -10.62 -14.84 -22.86
N ARG A 408 -10.99 -15.89 -23.62
CA ARG A 408 -12.25 -15.92 -24.40
C ARG A 408 -13.48 -15.94 -23.50
N ILE A 409 -13.46 -16.69 -22.40
CA ILE A 409 -14.53 -16.68 -21.39
C ILE A 409 -14.70 -15.27 -20.83
N TYR A 410 -13.62 -14.65 -20.35
CA TYR A 410 -13.68 -13.28 -19.84
C TYR A 410 -14.19 -12.29 -20.90
N GLY A 411 -13.67 -12.36 -22.13
CA GLY A 411 -14.10 -11.52 -23.25
C GLY A 411 -15.59 -11.64 -23.57
N TYR A 412 -16.14 -12.86 -23.47
CA TYR A 412 -17.55 -13.14 -23.75
C TYR A 412 -18.51 -12.47 -22.74
N PHE A 413 -18.13 -12.38 -21.47
CA PHE A 413 -18.98 -11.85 -20.39
C PHE A 413 -18.66 -10.40 -20.00
N SER A 414 -17.40 -9.95 -20.10
CA SER A 414 -16.92 -8.67 -19.54
C SER A 414 -17.67 -7.42 -20.03
N ARG A 415 -18.23 -7.47 -21.24
CA ARG A 415 -18.92 -6.33 -21.88
C ARG A 415 -20.44 -6.49 -21.97
N SER A 416 -21.03 -7.50 -21.33
CA SER A 416 -22.47 -7.75 -21.42
C SER A 416 -23.11 -8.00 -20.05
N SER A 417 -23.82 -6.99 -19.57
CA SER A 417 -24.64 -7.08 -18.35
C SER A 417 -25.74 -8.15 -18.48
N THR A 418 -26.33 -8.29 -19.66
CA THR A 418 -27.38 -9.29 -19.94
C THR A 418 -26.85 -10.72 -19.81
N ARG A 419 -25.66 -11.01 -20.37
CA ARG A 419 -25.05 -12.36 -20.26
C ARG A 419 -24.68 -12.69 -18.83
N LEU A 420 -24.14 -11.72 -18.09
CA LEU A 420 -23.85 -11.86 -16.66
C LEU A 420 -25.13 -12.12 -15.85
N PHE A 421 -26.22 -11.41 -16.14
CA PHE A 421 -27.50 -11.61 -15.46
C PHE A 421 -28.06 -13.02 -15.68
N LYS A 422 -28.06 -13.50 -16.93
CA LYS A 422 -28.50 -14.88 -17.25
C LYS A 422 -27.61 -15.94 -16.59
N LEU A 423 -26.30 -15.76 -16.58
CA LEU A 423 -25.38 -16.65 -15.87
C LEU A 423 -25.69 -16.70 -14.36
N LYS A 424 -25.98 -15.55 -13.74
CA LYS A 424 -26.39 -15.49 -12.33
C LYS A 424 -27.69 -16.24 -12.06
N GLN A 425 -28.65 -16.21 -12.98
CA GLN A 425 -29.87 -17.02 -12.83
C GLN A 425 -29.55 -18.52 -12.76
N TRP A 426 -28.67 -19.01 -13.64
CA TRP A 426 -28.21 -20.39 -13.60
C TRP A 426 -27.41 -20.73 -12.34
N GLN A 427 -26.57 -19.80 -11.87
CA GLN A 427 -25.85 -19.95 -10.59
C GLN A 427 -26.83 -20.06 -9.43
N ASN A 428 -27.82 -19.18 -9.35
CA ASN A 428 -28.84 -19.17 -8.30
C ASN A 428 -29.74 -20.41 -8.36
N TYR A 429 -30.07 -20.90 -9.55
CA TYR A 429 -30.84 -22.14 -9.72
C TYR A 429 -30.09 -23.38 -9.18
N LEU A 430 -28.76 -23.37 -9.23
CA LEU A 430 -27.89 -24.45 -8.75
C LEU A 430 -27.31 -24.18 -7.35
N ASP A 431 -27.82 -23.17 -6.61
CA ASP A 431 -27.32 -22.75 -5.30
C ASP A 431 -25.80 -22.44 -5.27
N LEU A 432 -25.27 -21.87 -6.35
CA LEU A 432 -23.86 -21.50 -6.50
C LEU A 432 -23.62 -20.03 -6.15
N PRO A 433 -22.41 -19.69 -5.63
CA PRO A 433 -22.06 -18.30 -5.39
C PRO A 433 -22.00 -17.51 -6.70
N GLU A 434 -22.58 -16.30 -6.69
CA GLU A 434 -22.48 -15.38 -7.81
C GLU A 434 -21.02 -14.95 -8.01
N MET A 435 -20.36 -15.45 -9.05
CA MET A 435 -18.97 -15.14 -9.34
C MET A 435 -18.80 -14.48 -10.70
N LYS A 436 -17.97 -13.44 -10.74
CA LYS A 436 -17.54 -12.78 -11.97
C LYS A 436 -16.24 -13.39 -12.47
N PHE A 437 -16.14 -13.60 -13.78
CA PHE A 437 -14.88 -13.97 -14.41
C PHE A 437 -13.91 -12.78 -14.40
N LYS A 438 -12.65 -13.04 -14.04
CA LYS A 438 -11.59 -12.04 -13.96
C LYS A 438 -10.77 -12.00 -15.25
N LYS A 439 -10.17 -10.85 -15.54
CA LYS A 439 -9.25 -10.69 -16.67
C LYS A 439 -7.94 -11.37 -16.33
N LEU A 440 -7.45 -12.23 -17.22
CA LEU A 440 -6.09 -12.75 -17.13
C LEU A 440 -5.09 -11.66 -17.51
N PHE A 441 -4.05 -11.48 -16.70
CA PHE A 441 -2.96 -10.56 -17.00
C PHE A 441 -1.69 -11.34 -17.30
N GLU A 442 -1.15 -11.17 -18.51
CA GLU A 442 0.16 -11.68 -18.89
C GLU A 442 1.20 -11.18 -17.87
N ILE A 443 2.15 -12.04 -17.48
CA ILE A 443 3.25 -11.80 -16.51
C ILE A 443 2.89 -12.07 -15.03
N ARG A 444 1.62 -12.30 -14.66
CA ARG A 444 1.23 -12.55 -13.25
C ARG A 444 0.52 -13.88 -13.05
N TRP A 445 1.32 -14.92 -12.83
CA TRP A 445 0.81 -16.25 -12.49
C TRP A 445 -0.12 -16.23 -11.26
N SER A 446 0.07 -15.29 -10.32
CA SER A 446 -0.84 -15.07 -9.19
C SER A 446 -2.29 -14.79 -9.58
N THR A 447 -2.55 -14.26 -10.79
CA THR A 447 -3.91 -13.98 -11.29
C THR A 447 -4.61 -15.20 -11.89
N ILE A 448 -3.88 -16.26 -12.22
CA ILE A 448 -4.45 -17.47 -12.82
C ILE A 448 -5.41 -18.16 -11.84
N GLN A 449 -5.05 -18.27 -10.56
CA GLN A 449 -5.93 -18.86 -9.53
C GLN A 449 -7.31 -18.18 -9.50
N ASP A 450 -7.26 -16.85 -9.51
CA ASP A 450 -8.39 -15.94 -9.50
C ASP A 450 -9.30 -16.09 -10.74
N CYS A 451 -8.71 -16.50 -11.87
CA CYS A 451 -9.43 -16.75 -13.12
C CYS A 451 -9.99 -18.18 -13.21
N ILE A 452 -9.22 -19.17 -12.75
CA ILE A 452 -9.58 -20.60 -12.83
C ILE A 452 -10.71 -20.94 -11.86
N ARG A 453 -10.65 -20.43 -10.62
CA ARG A 453 -11.60 -20.80 -9.55
C ARG A 453 -13.07 -20.54 -9.92
N PRO A 454 -13.45 -19.37 -10.47
CA PRO A 454 -14.82 -19.17 -10.96
C PRO A 454 -15.20 -20.13 -12.10
N ILE A 455 -14.27 -20.44 -13.00
CA ILE A 455 -14.56 -21.32 -14.15
C ILE A 455 -14.83 -22.73 -13.66
N ILE A 456 -13.94 -23.31 -12.84
CA ILE A 456 -14.05 -24.71 -12.41
C ILE A 456 -15.36 -24.95 -11.64
N ILE A 457 -15.73 -24.05 -10.71
CA ILE A 457 -16.97 -24.16 -9.94
C ILE A 457 -18.22 -24.16 -10.84
N ASN A 458 -18.17 -23.51 -12.00
CA ASN A 458 -19.29 -23.42 -12.94
C ASN A 458 -19.29 -24.51 -14.03
N VAL A 459 -18.29 -25.42 -14.04
CA VAL A 459 -18.20 -26.53 -15.00
C VAL A 459 -18.20 -27.92 -14.36
N LEU A 460 -17.94 -28.04 -13.05
CA LEU A 460 -17.96 -29.31 -12.32
C LEU A 460 -19.29 -30.07 -12.56
N PRO A 461 -19.29 -31.42 -12.57
CA PRO A 461 -20.48 -32.22 -12.90
C PRO A 461 -21.76 -31.87 -12.12
N GLY A 462 -21.64 -31.48 -10.85
CA GLY A 462 -22.78 -31.07 -10.01
C GLY A 462 -23.16 -29.58 -10.08
N SER A 463 -22.45 -28.77 -10.89
CA SER A 463 -22.49 -27.31 -10.83
C SER A 463 -22.29 -26.67 -12.21
N GLN A 464 -22.92 -27.24 -13.25
CA GLN A 464 -22.67 -26.91 -14.66
C GLN A 464 -23.37 -25.63 -15.16
N SER A 465 -23.47 -24.59 -14.34
CA SER A 465 -24.16 -23.33 -14.67
C SER A 465 -23.62 -22.65 -15.93
N LEU A 466 -22.29 -22.62 -16.12
CA LEU A 466 -21.67 -22.00 -17.30
C LEU A 466 -21.98 -22.80 -18.56
N LEU A 467 -21.92 -24.12 -18.48
CA LEU A 467 -22.20 -25.01 -19.60
C LEU A 467 -23.69 -24.96 -19.99
N ALA A 468 -24.58 -25.01 -19.01
CA ALA A 468 -26.02 -24.89 -19.21
C ALA A 468 -26.41 -23.55 -19.86
N TYR A 469 -25.86 -22.45 -19.35
CA TYR A 469 -26.06 -21.13 -19.94
C TYR A 469 -25.58 -21.05 -21.40
N LEU A 470 -24.38 -21.56 -21.71
CA LEU A 470 -23.85 -21.52 -23.07
C LEU A 470 -24.65 -22.42 -24.02
N GLN A 471 -25.15 -23.56 -23.54
CA GLN A 471 -26.02 -24.45 -24.29
C GLN A 471 -27.36 -23.79 -24.61
N GLU A 472 -27.98 -23.13 -23.63
CA GLU A 472 -29.20 -22.33 -23.82
C GLU A 472 -28.95 -21.24 -24.87
N ALA A 473 -27.91 -20.42 -24.67
CA ALA A 473 -27.57 -19.34 -25.60
C ALA A 473 -27.22 -19.82 -27.02
N ALA A 474 -26.63 -21.00 -27.17
CA ALA A 474 -26.34 -21.58 -28.49
C ALA A 474 -27.62 -22.02 -29.24
N THR A 475 -28.70 -22.33 -28.51
CA THR A 475 -29.98 -22.79 -29.07
C THR A 475 -31.08 -21.73 -29.10
N ASP A 476 -30.87 -20.61 -28.40
CA ASP A 476 -31.84 -19.52 -28.28
C ASP A 476 -32.07 -18.81 -29.62
N VAL A 477 -33.21 -19.10 -30.26
CA VAL A 477 -33.59 -18.57 -31.58
C VAL A 477 -33.78 -17.05 -31.57
N THR A 478 -33.92 -16.44 -30.40
CA THR A 478 -34.07 -14.97 -30.26
C THR A 478 -32.73 -14.24 -30.43
N LEU A 479 -31.60 -14.93 -30.26
CA LEU A 479 -30.27 -14.36 -30.43
C LEU A 479 -29.82 -14.37 -31.89
N SER A 480 -28.91 -13.45 -32.23
CA SER A 480 -28.34 -13.38 -33.58
C SER A 480 -27.55 -14.65 -33.93
N SER A 481 -27.43 -14.96 -35.23
CA SER A 481 -26.64 -16.10 -35.72
C SER A 481 -25.19 -16.06 -35.21
N SER A 482 -24.58 -14.86 -35.21
CA SER A 482 -23.23 -14.63 -34.71
C SER A 482 -23.10 -14.92 -33.20
N GLU A 483 -24.07 -14.52 -32.39
CA GLU A 483 -24.04 -14.77 -30.94
C GLU A 483 -24.23 -16.25 -30.60
N ARG A 484 -25.17 -16.93 -31.28
CA ARG A 484 -25.36 -18.38 -31.11
C ARG A 484 -24.11 -19.15 -31.48
N GLU A 485 -23.47 -18.79 -32.59
CA GLU A 485 -22.24 -19.43 -33.05
C GLU A 485 -21.06 -19.15 -32.09
N SER A 486 -20.97 -17.94 -31.54
CA SER A 486 -19.99 -17.59 -30.52
C SER A 486 -20.17 -18.42 -29.24
N ALA A 487 -21.41 -18.54 -28.74
CA ALA A 487 -21.73 -19.37 -27.58
C ALA A 487 -21.40 -20.85 -27.83
N LYS A 488 -21.76 -21.37 -29.00
CA LYS A 488 -21.49 -22.75 -29.42
C LYS A 488 -19.99 -23.04 -29.52
N ASN A 489 -19.21 -22.13 -30.12
CA ASN A 489 -17.76 -22.27 -30.24
C ASN A 489 -17.06 -22.18 -28.87
N LEU A 490 -17.56 -21.33 -27.97
CA LEU A 490 -17.04 -21.24 -26.61
C LEU A 490 -17.37 -22.51 -25.82
N LEU A 491 -18.61 -23.01 -25.89
CA LEU A 491 -19.01 -24.26 -25.25
C LEU A 491 -18.16 -25.44 -25.72
N LYS A 492 -17.96 -25.57 -27.03
CA LYS A 492 -17.08 -26.61 -27.62
C LYS A 492 -15.63 -26.49 -27.12
N SER A 493 -15.14 -25.27 -26.94
CA SER A 493 -13.77 -25.03 -26.44
C SER A 493 -13.65 -25.40 -24.96
N ILE A 494 -14.67 -25.15 -24.14
CA ILE A 494 -14.69 -25.50 -22.73
C ILE A 494 -14.87 -27.01 -22.53
N LEU A 495 -15.67 -27.68 -23.37
CA LEU A 495 -15.87 -29.13 -23.29
C LEU A 495 -14.74 -29.95 -23.93
N ASN A 496 -13.69 -29.30 -24.42
CA ASN A 496 -12.51 -29.98 -24.93
C ASN A 496 -11.76 -30.68 -23.76
N ASP A 497 -11.43 -31.97 -23.96
CA ASP A 497 -10.78 -32.81 -22.94
C ASP A 497 -9.45 -32.22 -22.47
N ASP A 498 -8.65 -31.69 -23.40
CA ASP A 498 -7.34 -31.11 -23.07
C ASP A 498 -7.49 -29.86 -22.19
N PHE A 499 -8.46 -29.00 -22.50
CA PHE A 499 -8.75 -27.82 -21.69
C PHE A 499 -9.26 -28.20 -20.30
N LEU A 500 -10.22 -29.13 -20.18
CA LEU A 500 -10.76 -29.53 -18.89
C LEU A 500 -9.72 -30.23 -18.03
N LEU A 501 -8.88 -31.10 -18.62
CA LEU A 501 -7.79 -31.75 -17.90
C LEU A 501 -6.80 -30.70 -17.39
N ALA A 502 -6.35 -29.78 -18.24
CA ALA A 502 -5.46 -28.69 -17.85
C ALA A 502 -6.09 -27.77 -16.79
N LEU A 503 -7.39 -27.49 -16.89
CA LEU A 503 -8.13 -26.67 -15.92
C LEU A 503 -8.14 -27.32 -14.52
N HIS A 504 -8.45 -28.61 -14.42
CA HIS A 504 -8.46 -29.33 -13.13
C HIS A 504 -7.04 -29.46 -12.56
N PHE A 505 -6.05 -29.77 -13.42
CA PHE A 505 -4.64 -29.80 -13.03
C PHE A 505 -4.18 -28.46 -12.44
N HIS A 506 -4.38 -27.36 -13.17
CA HIS A 506 -3.97 -26.04 -12.68
C HIS A 506 -4.79 -25.61 -11.47
N TYR A 507 -6.06 -25.99 -11.35
CA TYR A 507 -6.82 -25.73 -10.12
C TYR A 507 -6.18 -26.40 -8.90
N ASP A 508 -5.84 -27.69 -8.97
CA ASP A 508 -5.18 -28.40 -7.88
C ASP A 508 -3.82 -27.78 -7.55
N LEU A 509 -3.01 -27.48 -8.57
CA LEU A 509 -1.70 -26.84 -8.44
C LEU A 509 -1.80 -25.49 -7.74
N HIS A 510 -2.78 -24.66 -8.14
CA HIS A 510 -2.97 -23.34 -7.57
C HIS A 510 -3.55 -23.38 -6.15
N GLU A 511 -4.60 -24.16 -5.91
CA GLU A 511 -5.22 -24.22 -4.58
C GLU A 511 -4.27 -24.86 -3.55
N THR A 512 -3.48 -25.87 -3.94
CA THR A 512 -2.64 -26.62 -2.99
C THR A 512 -1.27 -25.96 -2.77
N VAL A 513 -0.67 -25.39 -3.82
CA VAL A 513 0.74 -24.96 -3.80
C VAL A 513 0.88 -23.48 -4.09
N LEU A 514 0.51 -23.02 -5.29
CA LEU A 514 0.90 -21.69 -5.76
C LEU A 514 0.12 -20.55 -5.09
N GLY A 515 -1.16 -20.78 -4.76
CA GLY A 515 -2.02 -19.82 -4.06
C GLY A 515 -1.54 -19.55 -2.63
N PRO A 516 -1.33 -20.58 -1.79
CA PRO A 516 -0.73 -20.42 -0.47
C PRO A 516 0.63 -19.70 -0.52
N LEU A 517 1.51 -20.05 -1.48
CA LEU A 517 2.81 -19.39 -1.66
C LEU A 517 2.67 -17.91 -2.06
N THR A 518 1.75 -17.60 -2.97
CA THR A 518 1.45 -16.20 -3.35
C THR A 518 1.00 -15.40 -2.13
N LYS A 519 0.07 -15.96 -1.34
CA LYS A 519 -0.51 -15.28 -0.18
C LYS A 519 0.51 -15.04 0.93
N ILE A 520 1.40 -16.00 1.21
CA ILE A 520 2.43 -15.81 2.23
C ILE A 520 3.45 -14.74 1.79
N MET A 521 3.83 -14.72 0.52
CA MET A 521 4.84 -13.78 0.02
C MET A 521 4.36 -12.33 -0.02
N GLN A 522 3.04 -12.13 -0.05
CA GLN A 522 2.38 -10.83 0.10
C GLN A 522 2.31 -10.36 1.56
N ASN A 523 2.66 -11.20 2.54
CA ASN A 523 2.66 -10.81 3.94
C ASN A 523 3.90 -9.98 4.29
N ASP A 524 3.68 -8.72 4.68
CA ASP A 524 4.73 -7.77 5.07
C ASP A 524 5.53 -8.19 6.31
N LYS A 525 4.96 -9.09 7.12
CA LYS A 525 5.52 -9.60 8.37
C LYS A 525 6.11 -11.00 8.23
N LEU A 526 6.31 -11.47 6.99
CA LEU A 526 6.92 -12.75 6.69
C LEU A 526 8.40 -12.77 7.13
N SER A 527 8.79 -13.75 7.95
CA SER A 527 10.20 -14.03 8.23
C SER A 527 10.78 -14.99 7.19
N TYR A 528 12.11 -14.96 7.04
CA TYR A 528 12.81 -15.86 6.13
C TYR A 528 12.60 -17.34 6.51
N TYR A 529 12.60 -17.67 7.80
CA TYR A 529 12.38 -19.04 8.27
C TYR A 529 11.00 -19.58 7.86
N SER A 530 9.91 -18.82 8.13
CA SER A 530 8.56 -19.26 7.76
C SER A 530 8.39 -19.42 6.24
N LEU A 531 9.04 -18.56 5.45
CA LEU A 531 9.05 -18.69 4.00
C LEU A 531 9.71 -20.00 3.57
N MET A 532 10.91 -20.28 4.06
CA MET A 532 11.65 -21.48 3.68
C MET A 532 10.95 -22.76 4.15
N GLU A 533 10.32 -22.76 5.34
CA GLU A 533 9.53 -23.89 5.83
C GLU A 533 8.33 -24.18 4.91
N MET A 534 7.59 -23.13 4.50
CA MET A 534 6.47 -23.30 3.56
C MET A 534 6.93 -23.72 2.17
N LEU A 535 8.01 -23.14 1.65
CA LEU A 535 8.57 -23.54 0.35
C LEU A 535 8.98 -25.01 0.37
N GLN A 536 9.64 -25.49 1.43
CA GLN A 536 10.01 -26.89 1.59
C GLN A 536 8.78 -27.80 1.67
N GLU A 537 7.75 -27.42 2.43
CA GLU A 537 6.49 -28.16 2.50
C GLU A 537 5.85 -28.32 1.11
N LYS A 538 5.73 -27.21 0.36
CA LYS A 538 5.09 -27.21 -0.95
C LYS A 538 5.93 -27.91 -2.03
N THR A 539 7.24 -27.81 -1.95
CA THR A 539 8.19 -28.54 -2.81
C THR A 539 8.00 -30.04 -2.64
N LYS A 540 7.90 -30.54 -1.40
CA LYS A 540 7.63 -31.97 -1.14
C LYS A 540 6.29 -32.44 -1.70
N ILE A 541 5.26 -31.59 -1.67
CA ILE A 541 3.96 -31.91 -2.28
C ILE A 541 4.12 -32.08 -3.80
N LEU A 542 4.80 -31.15 -4.47
CA LEU A 542 5.05 -31.23 -5.91
C LEU A 542 5.88 -32.48 -6.27
N GLU A 543 6.94 -32.77 -5.50
CA GLU A 543 7.74 -33.99 -5.68
C GLU A 543 6.90 -35.26 -5.54
N SER A 544 5.97 -35.30 -4.58
CA SER A 544 5.06 -36.44 -4.39
C SER A 544 4.15 -36.67 -5.59
N TRP A 545 3.75 -35.62 -6.31
CA TRP A 545 2.94 -35.73 -7.53
C TRP A 545 3.75 -36.26 -8.72
N THR A 546 5.07 -36.08 -8.71
CA THR A 546 5.97 -36.61 -9.76
C THR A 546 6.46 -38.03 -9.51
N CYS A 547 6.18 -38.60 -8.33
CA CYS A 547 6.63 -39.94 -7.98
C CYS A 547 5.89 -41.00 -8.82
N GLU A 548 6.64 -41.93 -9.45
CA GLU A 548 6.07 -42.99 -10.31
C GLU A 548 5.07 -43.90 -9.57
N SER A 549 5.17 -43.98 -8.23
CA SER A 549 4.22 -44.73 -7.40
C SER A 549 2.91 -43.97 -7.11
N SER A 550 2.83 -42.68 -7.45
CA SER A 550 1.61 -41.88 -7.30
C SER A 550 0.73 -42.05 -8.52
N SER A 551 -0.48 -42.56 -8.34
CA SER A 551 -1.46 -42.67 -9.42
C SER A 551 -2.21 -41.37 -9.68
N THR A 552 -1.99 -40.30 -8.90
CA THR A 552 -2.82 -39.09 -8.95
C THR A 552 -2.03 -37.79 -8.83
N VAL A 553 -2.34 -36.84 -9.72
CA VAL A 553 -1.84 -35.46 -9.69
C VAL A 553 -2.98 -34.58 -9.18
N GLY A 554 -3.17 -34.54 -7.87
CA GLY A 554 -4.22 -33.74 -7.23
C GLY A 554 -5.63 -34.37 -7.24
N PRO A 555 -6.52 -33.94 -6.33
CA PRO A 555 -7.87 -34.50 -6.16
C PRO A 555 -8.85 -34.10 -7.27
N ALA A 556 -8.89 -32.83 -7.71
CA ALA A 556 -9.86 -32.39 -8.71
C ALA A 556 -9.59 -33.03 -10.08
N LEU A 557 -8.32 -33.17 -10.46
CA LEU A 557 -7.95 -33.89 -11.66
C LEU A 557 -8.29 -35.38 -11.55
N PHE A 558 -8.07 -36.00 -10.40
CA PHE A 558 -8.46 -37.39 -10.19
C PHE A 558 -9.96 -37.60 -10.36
N ASP A 559 -10.79 -36.77 -9.72
CA ASP A 559 -12.25 -36.84 -9.84
C ASP A 559 -12.73 -36.60 -11.27
N TYR A 560 -12.07 -35.68 -11.99
CA TYR A 560 -12.32 -35.45 -13.42
C TYR A 560 -12.03 -36.70 -14.27
N LEU A 561 -10.87 -37.33 -14.09
CA LEU A 561 -10.47 -38.51 -14.84
C LEU A 561 -11.41 -39.70 -14.57
N GLN A 562 -11.87 -39.86 -13.32
CA GLN A 562 -12.84 -40.90 -12.94
C GLN A 562 -14.22 -40.63 -13.54
N SER A 563 -14.74 -39.41 -13.41
CA SER A 563 -16.08 -39.06 -13.90
C SER A 563 -16.21 -39.19 -15.42
N THR A 564 -15.12 -38.97 -16.15
CA THR A 564 -15.10 -39.03 -17.62
C THR A 564 -14.69 -40.37 -18.20
N ALA A 565 -14.54 -41.42 -17.38
CA ALA A 565 -14.23 -42.77 -17.86
C ALA A 565 -15.30 -43.33 -18.82
N GLU A 566 -16.55 -42.90 -18.67
CA GLU A 566 -17.69 -43.26 -19.54
C GLU A 566 -18.01 -42.18 -20.60
N GLU A 567 -17.05 -41.29 -20.92
CA GLU A 567 -17.22 -40.16 -21.86
C GLU A 567 -18.32 -39.16 -21.46
N SER A 568 -18.78 -39.21 -20.20
CA SER A 568 -19.75 -38.29 -19.64
C SER A 568 -19.07 -37.32 -18.67
N PHE A 569 -19.53 -36.08 -18.66
CA PHE A 569 -19.10 -35.05 -17.72
C PHE A 569 -20.35 -34.30 -17.27
N GLY A 570 -20.95 -34.79 -16.18
CA GLY A 570 -22.28 -34.35 -15.75
C GLY A 570 -23.32 -34.60 -16.84
N SER A 571 -24.03 -33.53 -17.23
CA SER A 571 -25.06 -33.57 -18.29
C SER A 571 -24.49 -33.50 -19.72
N PHE A 572 -23.16 -33.33 -19.87
CA PHE A 572 -22.51 -33.15 -21.16
C PHE A 572 -21.65 -34.37 -21.53
N ARG A 573 -21.37 -34.55 -22.82
CA ARG A 573 -20.40 -35.56 -23.30
C ARG A 573 -19.06 -34.90 -23.58
N VAL A 574 -17.98 -35.60 -23.24
CA VAL A 574 -16.61 -35.17 -23.52
C VAL A 574 -15.91 -36.26 -24.32
N THR A 575 -15.39 -35.89 -25.49
CA THR A 575 -14.61 -36.81 -26.32
C THR A 575 -13.20 -36.90 -25.75
N VAL A 576 -12.84 -38.07 -25.22
CA VAL A 576 -11.54 -38.32 -24.58
C VAL A 576 -10.41 -38.27 -25.60
N GLY A 577 -9.38 -37.46 -25.31
CA GLY A 577 -8.17 -37.31 -26.13
C GLY A 577 -7.02 -38.20 -25.66
N ASP A 578 -5.78 -37.87 -26.10
CA ASP A 578 -4.57 -38.54 -25.59
C ASP A 578 -4.15 -37.96 -24.21
N ARG A 579 -4.82 -38.47 -23.17
CA ARG A 579 -4.55 -38.04 -21.78
C ARG A 579 -3.16 -38.41 -21.30
N LYS A 580 -2.50 -39.43 -21.85
CA LYS A 580 -1.14 -39.81 -21.40
C LYS A 580 -0.14 -38.74 -21.78
N MET A 581 -0.20 -38.25 -23.02
CA MET A 581 0.66 -37.17 -23.48
C MET A 581 0.42 -35.90 -22.66
N LEU A 582 -0.85 -35.55 -22.40
CA LEU A 582 -1.17 -34.34 -21.66
C LEU A 582 -0.75 -34.41 -20.18
N LEU A 583 -0.93 -35.56 -19.52
CA LEU A 583 -0.43 -35.79 -18.16
C LEU A 583 1.10 -35.70 -18.11
N ASN A 584 1.82 -36.23 -19.11
CA ASN A 584 3.26 -36.06 -19.20
C ASN A 584 3.67 -34.57 -19.33
N ASN A 585 2.92 -33.77 -20.10
CA ASN A 585 3.16 -32.32 -20.18
C ASN A 585 2.93 -31.63 -18.83
N CYS A 586 1.90 -32.03 -18.08
CA CYS A 586 1.65 -31.54 -16.72
C CYS A 586 2.79 -31.90 -15.74
N LEU A 587 3.32 -33.14 -15.81
CA LEU A 587 4.45 -33.57 -15.00
C LEU A 587 5.73 -32.81 -15.34
N GLU A 588 6.02 -32.65 -16.63
CA GLU A 588 7.15 -31.85 -17.10
C GLU A 588 7.03 -30.38 -16.63
N HIS A 589 5.81 -29.84 -16.61
CA HIS A 589 5.55 -28.52 -16.06
C HIS A 589 5.89 -28.42 -14.55
N ILE A 590 5.54 -29.45 -13.76
CA ILE A 590 5.94 -29.53 -12.34
C ILE A 590 7.47 -29.55 -12.21
N HIS A 591 8.18 -30.34 -13.03
CA HIS A 591 9.65 -30.38 -13.01
C HIS A 591 10.28 -29.01 -13.34
N ARG A 592 9.70 -28.26 -14.28
CA ARG A 592 10.12 -26.88 -14.59
C ARG A 592 9.87 -25.94 -13.41
N LEU A 593 8.72 -26.05 -12.74
CA LEU A 593 8.41 -25.27 -11.54
C LEU A 593 9.41 -25.54 -10.41
N LEU A 594 9.69 -26.82 -10.12
CA LEU A 594 10.67 -27.22 -9.11
C LEU A 594 12.07 -26.65 -9.41
N ARG A 595 12.52 -26.76 -10.67
CA ARG A 595 13.81 -26.21 -11.09
C ARG A 595 13.90 -24.69 -10.92
N GLU A 596 12.85 -23.95 -11.29
CA GLU A 596 12.84 -22.49 -11.14
C GLU A 596 12.69 -22.07 -9.67
N LEU A 597 11.97 -22.84 -8.83
CA LEU A 597 11.94 -22.63 -7.38
C LEU A 597 13.33 -22.77 -6.77
N ASP A 598 14.04 -23.87 -7.02
CA ASP A 598 15.39 -24.13 -6.49
C ASP A 598 16.39 -23.06 -6.92
N LYS A 599 16.33 -22.67 -8.19
CA LYS A 599 17.20 -21.65 -8.78
C LYS A 599 17.00 -20.26 -8.17
N ARG A 600 15.77 -19.88 -7.82
CA ARG A 600 15.43 -18.52 -7.36
C ARG A 600 15.37 -18.39 -5.85
N PHE A 601 15.10 -19.48 -5.14
CA PHE A 601 15.01 -19.53 -3.67
C PHE A 601 16.16 -20.34 -3.07
N THR A 602 17.37 -20.13 -3.58
CA THR A 602 18.57 -20.76 -3.02
C THR A 602 18.78 -20.29 -1.58
N PRO A 603 18.98 -21.21 -0.61
CA PRO A 603 19.14 -20.85 0.79
C PRO A 603 20.33 -19.90 1.02
N SER A 604 20.06 -18.73 1.61
CA SER A 604 21.10 -17.80 2.03
C SER A 604 21.71 -18.25 3.36
N LYS A 605 23.01 -18.55 3.36
CA LYS A 605 23.71 -18.96 4.59
C LYS A 605 23.63 -17.88 5.69
N LEU A 606 23.65 -16.60 5.30
CA LEU A 606 23.49 -15.50 6.26
C LEU A 606 22.10 -15.54 6.91
N GLN A 607 21.05 -15.58 6.09
CA GLN A 607 19.67 -15.58 6.59
C GLN A 607 19.41 -16.82 7.45
N GLU A 608 19.90 -17.99 7.04
CA GLU A 608 19.82 -19.23 7.83
C GLU A 608 20.47 -19.05 9.21
N CYS A 609 21.71 -18.54 9.28
CA CYS A 609 22.40 -18.30 10.55
C CYS A 609 21.64 -17.32 11.44
N LEU A 610 21.13 -16.21 10.87
CA LEU A 610 20.34 -15.24 11.61
C LEU A 610 19.01 -15.84 12.10
N SER A 611 18.33 -16.63 11.27
CA SER A 611 17.08 -17.30 11.64
C SER A 611 17.26 -18.32 12.76
N ILE A 612 18.32 -19.13 12.72
CA ILE A 612 18.61 -20.10 13.78
C ILE A 612 18.81 -19.40 15.14
N LEU A 613 19.48 -18.25 15.14
CA LEU A 613 19.77 -17.52 16.38
C LEU A 613 18.60 -16.66 16.86
N PHE A 614 17.84 -16.06 15.93
CA PHE A 614 16.95 -14.94 16.24
C PHE A 614 15.50 -15.07 15.77
N ASP A 615 15.15 -16.03 14.92
CA ASP A 615 13.76 -16.17 14.49
C ASP A 615 12.87 -16.68 15.64
N PRO A 616 11.82 -15.93 16.06
CA PRO A 616 10.98 -16.35 17.18
C PRO A 616 10.32 -17.71 16.97
N GLN A 617 9.86 -18.04 15.76
CA GLN A 617 9.22 -19.34 15.50
C GLN A 617 10.24 -20.47 15.58
N TYR A 618 11.45 -20.27 15.04
CA TYR A 618 12.54 -21.23 15.16
C TYR A 618 12.93 -21.46 16.62
N LEU A 619 13.08 -20.38 17.39
CA LEU A 619 13.43 -20.44 18.81
C LEU A 619 12.37 -21.17 19.64
N ILE A 620 11.08 -20.87 19.42
CA ILE A 620 9.97 -21.53 20.13
C ILE A 620 9.94 -23.03 19.80
N LYS A 621 10.13 -23.40 18.53
CA LYS A 621 10.17 -24.80 18.07
C LYS A 621 11.36 -25.56 18.69
N ASN A 622 12.50 -24.91 18.87
CA ASN A 622 13.75 -25.49 19.37
C ASN A 622 14.07 -25.10 20.83
N LYS A 623 13.09 -24.63 21.60
CA LYS A 623 13.30 -24.01 22.92
C LYS A 623 14.06 -24.85 23.95
N ARG A 624 14.02 -26.19 23.84
CA ARG A 624 14.78 -27.11 24.70
C ARG A 624 16.28 -27.15 24.39
N ASN A 625 16.65 -26.80 23.16
CA ASN A 625 18.03 -26.87 22.68
C ASN A 625 18.77 -25.55 22.89
N ILE A 626 18.06 -24.43 23.11
CA ILE A 626 18.67 -23.10 23.24
C ILE A 626 19.69 -23.05 24.38
N SER A 627 19.41 -23.71 25.51
CA SER A 627 20.27 -23.74 26.68
C SER A 627 21.48 -24.69 26.56
N CYS A 628 21.55 -25.50 25.49
CA CYS A 628 22.67 -26.40 25.26
C CYS A 628 23.97 -25.63 25.00
N LEU A 629 25.11 -26.23 25.37
CA LEU A 629 26.42 -25.61 25.21
C LEU A 629 26.72 -25.26 23.74
N ASP A 630 26.42 -26.16 22.80
CA ASP A 630 26.81 -25.97 21.40
C ASP A 630 25.79 -25.21 20.54
N TYR A 631 24.64 -24.84 21.10
CA TYR A 631 23.59 -24.15 20.35
C TYR A 631 24.06 -22.81 19.78
N GLY A 632 23.94 -22.66 18.46
CA GLY A 632 24.22 -21.41 17.76
C GLY A 632 25.70 -21.05 17.60
N ARG A 633 26.65 -21.89 18.04
CA ARG A 633 28.09 -21.56 18.01
C ARG A 633 28.63 -21.46 16.58
N SER A 634 28.28 -22.40 15.71
CA SER A 634 28.70 -22.40 14.30
C SER A 634 28.14 -21.21 13.54
N GLU A 635 26.87 -20.88 13.79
CA GLU A 635 26.15 -19.77 13.17
C GLU A 635 26.77 -18.44 13.63
N LEU A 636 27.02 -18.29 14.94
CA LEU A 636 27.67 -17.11 15.50
C LEU A 636 29.10 -16.95 14.97
N ASP A 637 29.86 -18.03 14.84
CA ASP A 637 31.22 -18.01 14.29
C ASP A 637 31.24 -17.60 12.80
N PHE A 638 30.20 -17.92 12.04
CA PHE A 638 30.00 -17.39 10.69
C PHE A 638 29.69 -15.88 10.71
N LEU A 639 28.69 -15.46 11.50
CA LEU A 639 28.27 -14.06 11.57
C LEU A 639 29.40 -13.14 12.05
N ARG A 640 30.15 -13.58 13.05
CA ARG A 640 31.29 -12.83 13.54
C ARG A 640 32.34 -12.57 12.46
N ARG A 641 32.69 -13.59 11.68
CA ARG A 641 33.67 -13.44 10.60
C ARG A 641 33.16 -12.47 9.54
N LYS A 642 31.86 -12.52 9.25
CA LYS A 642 31.22 -11.62 8.29
C LYS A 642 31.21 -10.16 8.74
N TYR A 643 30.86 -9.90 9.99
CA TYR A 643 30.69 -8.55 10.54
C TYR A 643 31.93 -8.04 11.30
N ASN A 644 33.09 -8.68 11.18
CA ASN A 644 34.31 -8.34 11.94
C ASN A 644 34.81 -6.90 11.73
N LYS A 645 34.53 -6.31 10.56
CA LYS A 645 34.86 -4.91 10.21
C LYS A 645 33.71 -3.94 10.45
N PHE A 646 32.55 -4.43 10.91
CA PHE A 646 31.39 -3.59 11.15
C PHE A 646 31.70 -2.60 12.29
N PRO A 647 31.36 -1.30 12.16
CA PRO A 647 31.68 -0.31 13.19
C PRO A 647 31.10 -0.68 14.55
N ASN A 648 31.89 -0.51 15.61
CA ASN A 648 31.47 -0.75 16.99
C ASN A 648 31.08 -2.21 17.33
N PHE A 649 31.45 -3.18 16.50
CA PHE A 649 31.25 -4.61 16.75
C PHE A 649 32.55 -5.28 17.23
N ASP A 650 32.52 -5.87 18.42
CA ASP A 650 33.59 -6.69 18.96
C ASP A 650 33.31 -8.18 18.74
N SER A 651 34.10 -8.72 17.82
CA SER A 651 34.05 -10.11 17.41
C SER A 651 34.38 -11.08 18.57
N ASN A 652 35.30 -10.76 19.47
CA ASN A 652 35.70 -11.71 20.51
C ASN A 652 34.69 -11.73 21.66
N VAL A 653 34.14 -10.57 22.01
CA VAL A 653 33.21 -10.42 23.13
C VAL A 653 31.86 -11.07 22.84
N VAL A 654 31.36 -11.02 21.60
CA VAL A 654 30.01 -11.54 21.24
C VAL A 654 29.79 -13.01 21.62
N ARG A 655 30.83 -13.84 21.67
CA ARG A 655 30.71 -15.24 22.13
C ARG A 655 30.27 -15.32 23.58
N ASN A 656 30.90 -14.53 24.44
CA ASN A 656 30.57 -14.51 25.87
C ASN A 656 29.17 -13.95 26.09
N GLU A 657 28.80 -12.90 25.33
CA GLU A 657 27.44 -12.34 25.36
C GLU A 657 26.38 -13.36 24.93
N TRP A 658 26.67 -14.19 23.91
CA TRP A 658 25.76 -15.25 23.50
C TRP A 658 25.61 -16.34 24.57
N GLU A 659 26.73 -16.78 25.16
CA GLU A 659 26.71 -17.78 26.22
C GLU A 659 25.90 -17.30 27.45
N SER A 660 26.00 -16.01 27.82
CA SER A 660 25.18 -15.44 28.90
C SER A 660 23.71 -15.25 28.52
N LEU A 661 23.39 -15.06 27.23
CA LEU A 661 22.02 -14.82 26.77
C LEU A 661 21.18 -16.10 26.65
N LYS A 662 21.80 -17.24 26.35
CA LYS A 662 21.12 -18.52 26.04
C LYS A 662 20.12 -18.98 27.10
N GLN A 663 20.53 -19.03 28.37
CA GLN A 663 19.65 -19.49 29.47
C GLN A 663 18.45 -18.54 29.65
N PRO A 664 18.65 -17.22 29.83
CA PRO A 664 17.56 -16.25 29.87
C PRO A 664 16.59 -16.32 28.67
N LEU A 665 17.11 -16.53 27.46
CA LEU A 665 16.33 -16.63 26.23
C LEU A 665 15.52 -17.93 26.21
N SER A 666 16.12 -19.04 26.61
CA SER A 666 15.46 -20.34 26.74
C SER A 666 14.28 -20.28 27.72
N ASP A 667 14.48 -19.67 28.89
CA ASP A 667 13.44 -19.50 29.89
C ASP A 667 12.27 -18.67 29.35
N PHE A 668 12.58 -17.55 28.69
CA PHE A 668 11.57 -16.69 28.08
C PHE A 668 10.77 -17.43 27.00
N ALA A 669 11.46 -18.12 26.08
CA ALA A 669 10.82 -18.91 25.02
C ALA A 669 9.93 -20.05 25.56
N ASN A 670 10.23 -20.59 26.75
CA ASN A 670 9.38 -21.57 27.43
C ASN A 670 8.09 -20.96 27.99
N THR A 671 8.16 -19.72 28.48
CA THR A 671 7.01 -18.98 29.03
C THR A 671 6.17 -18.26 27.97
N PHE A 672 6.73 -18.03 26.78
CA PHE A 672 6.03 -17.33 25.70
C PHE A 672 4.82 -18.14 25.23
N SER A 673 3.62 -17.57 25.44
CA SER A 673 2.37 -18.25 25.11
C SER A 673 2.09 -18.17 23.61
N THR A 674 1.38 -19.16 23.05
CA THR A 674 0.95 -19.17 21.63
C THR A 674 -0.06 -18.06 21.28
N VAL A 675 -0.58 -17.33 22.28
CA VAL A 675 -1.52 -16.21 22.10
C VAL A 675 -0.76 -14.89 21.84
N GLN A 676 0.51 -14.80 22.26
CA GLN A 676 1.32 -13.60 22.07
C GLN A 676 1.89 -13.52 20.65
N SER A 677 1.92 -12.31 20.08
CA SER A 677 2.43 -12.07 18.73
C SER A 677 3.93 -12.27 18.68
N THR A 678 4.41 -13.11 17.76
CA THR A 678 5.85 -13.29 17.51
C THR A 678 6.57 -12.00 17.10
N GLN A 679 5.84 -10.96 16.71
CA GLN A 679 6.40 -9.65 16.36
C GLN A 679 6.90 -8.87 17.58
N THR A 680 6.28 -9.04 18.75
CA THR A 680 6.72 -8.35 19.98
C THR A 680 7.73 -9.17 20.76
N PHE A 681 8.02 -10.42 20.35
CA PHE A 681 8.89 -11.36 21.06
C PHE A 681 10.19 -10.71 21.57
N TRP A 682 10.95 -10.07 20.69
CA TRP A 682 12.23 -9.45 21.06
C TRP A 682 12.07 -8.18 21.89
N LYS A 683 11.05 -7.36 21.61
CA LYS A 683 10.74 -6.18 22.41
C LYS A 683 10.38 -6.57 23.85
N ASP A 684 9.51 -7.55 24.00
CA ASP A 684 9.04 -8.05 25.30
C ASP A 684 10.20 -8.67 26.09
N PHE A 685 11.03 -9.48 25.42
CA PHE A 685 12.23 -10.05 26.02
C PHE A 685 13.21 -8.97 26.49
N ILE A 686 13.53 -8.00 25.63
CA ILE A 686 14.47 -6.92 25.96
C ILE A 686 13.92 -6.03 27.07
N ALA A 687 12.64 -5.67 27.03
CA ALA A 687 11.99 -4.87 28.07
C ALA A 687 12.04 -5.58 29.44
N LEU A 688 11.79 -6.90 29.47
CA LEU A 688 11.91 -7.71 30.68
C LEU A 688 13.35 -7.75 31.22
N LYS A 689 14.35 -7.78 30.34
CA LYS A 689 15.76 -7.79 30.76
C LYS A 689 16.26 -6.44 31.21
N ILE A 690 15.80 -5.35 30.60
CA ILE A 690 16.11 -3.98 31.06
C ILE A 690 15.51 -3.72 32.44
N SER A 691 14.27 -4.17 32.70
CA SER A 691 13.62 -3.96 34.00
C SER A 691 14.29 -4.71 35.15
N THR A 692 14.96 -5.82 34.84
CA THR A 692 15.70 -6.64 35.82
C THR A 692 17.18 -6.27 35.92
N ASN A 693 17.78 -5.75 34.85
CA ASN A 693 19.19 -5.35 34.78
C ASN A 693 19.35 -4.11 33.90
N SER A 694 19.59 -2.96 34.52
CA SER A 694 19.78 -1.68 33.81
C SER A 694 21.00 -1.66 32.87
N ASN A 695 22.01 -2.50 33.12
CA ASN A 695 23.21 -2.62 32.28
C ASN A 695 23.06 -3.69 31.19
N PHE A 696 21.88 -4.30 31.01
CA PHE A 696 21.70 -5.39 30.04
C PHE A 696 22.12 -5.01 28.62
N LEU A 697 21.75 -3.79 28.17
CA LEU A 697 22.05 -3.30 26.82
C LEU A 697 23.55 -3.11 26.58
N SER A 698 24.30 -2.63 27.58
CA SER A 698 25.75 -2.43 27.47
C SER A 698 26.50 -3.77 27.54
N GLN A 699 26.00 -4.72 28.34
CA GLN A 699 26.58 -6.06 28.49
C GLN A 699 26.38 -6.96 27.26
N HIS A 700 25.32 -6.74 26.47
CA HIS A 700 24.97 -7.58 25.32
C HIS A 700 24.99 -6.78 24.01
N LYS A 701 25.80 -5.72 23.93
CA LYS A 701 25.81 -4.78 22.80
C LYS A 701 26.05 -5.47 21.46
N ASN A 702 26.97 -6.43 21.38
CA ASN A 702 27.39 -7.04 20.12
C ASN A 702 26.36 -8.05 19.62
N ILE A 703 25.79 -8.86 20.50
CA ILE A 703 24.74 -9.81 20.13
C ILE A 703 23.44 -9.09 19.78
N LEU A 704 23.11 -7.99 20.48
CA LEU A 704 21.97 -7.14 20.15
C LEU A 704 22.16 -6.42 18.82
N LEU A 705 23.40 -6.09 18.43
CA LEU A 705 23.68 -5.57 17.09
C LEU A 705 23.34 -6.60 16.01
N LEU A 706 23.75 -7.87 16.16
CA LEU A 706 23.39 -8.95 15.24
C LEU A 706 21.87 -9.21 15.19
N LEU A 707 21.20 -9.12 16.35
CA LEU A 707 19.75 -9.16 16.43
C LEU A 707 19.10 -8.01 15.63
N ASN A 708 19.61 -6.79 15.78
CA ASN A 708 19.09 -5.64 15.03
C ASN A 708 19.26 -5.85 13.52
N ILE A 709 20.39 -6.40 13.06
CA ILE A 709 20.61 -6.79 11.65
C ILE A 709 19.53 -7.77 11.19
N TYR A 710 19.18 -8.76 12.01
CA TYR A 710 18.09 -9.68 11.69
C TYR A 710 16.73 -8.96 11.60
N LEU A 711 16.37 -8.14 12.58
CA LEU A 711 15.06 -7.46 12.66
C LEU A 711 14.78 -6.55 11.44
N ILE A 712 15.81 -5.85 10.95
CA ILE A 712 15.67 -4.95 9.81
C ILE A 712 15.81 -5.64 8.45
N SER A 713 15.98 -6.96 8.39
CA SER A 713 16.07 -7.70 7.13
C SER A 713 14.74 -7.61 6.36
N PRO A 714 14.70 -6.95 5.19
CA PRO A 714 13.51 -6.91 4.35
C PRO A 714 13.34 -8.25 3.63
N THR A 715 12.15 -8.84 3.64
CA THR A 715 11.86 -10.09 2.92
C THR A 715 11.20 -9.85 1.56
N ASN A 716 10.56 -8.72 1.34
CA ASN A 716 10.00 -8.34 0.04
C ASN A 716 10.20 -6.83 -0.18
N SER A 717 10.00 -6.36 -1.42
CA SER A 717 9.93 -4.93 -1.76
C SER A 717 8.49 -4.41 -1.83
N ALA A 718 7.52 -5.06 -1.16
CA ALA A 718 6.10 -4.74 -1.29
C ALA A 718 5.75 -3.31 -0.84
N GLU A 719 6.53 -2.72 0.07
CA GLU A 719 6.40 -1.30 0.44
C GLU A 719 6.65 -0.37 -0.75
N CYS A 720 7.60 -0.71 -1.64
CA CYS A 720 7.85 0.05 -2.86
C CYS A 720 6.62 0.01 -3.78
N GLU A 721 5.99 -1.16 -3.97
CA GLU A 721 4.76 -1.30 -4.74
C GLU A 721 3.58 -0.49 -4.13
N ARG A 722 3.44 -0.50 -2.80
CA ARG A 722 2.47 0.34 -2.09
C ARG A 722 2.76 1.83 -2.29
N GLY A 723 4.03 2.21 -2.24
CA GLY A 723 4.49 3.57 -2.50
C GLY A 723 4.16 4.03 -3.92
N PHE A 724 4.41 3.18 -4.94
CA PHE A 724 4.00 3.48 -6.31
C PHE A 724 2.49 3.56 -6.47
N SER A 725 1.73 2.74 -5.76
CA SER A 725 0.27 2.82 -5.77
C SER A 725 -0.21 4.17 -5.20
N ALA A 726 0.42 4.66 -4.12
CA ALA A 726 0.16 6.00 -3.59
C ALA A 726 0.55 7.09 -4.58
N ALA A 727 1.75 7.01 -5.17
CA ALA A 727 2.21 7.94 -6.21
C ALA A 727 1.22 8.03 -7.38
N ASN A 728 0.72 6.89 -7.86
CA ASN A 728 -0.23 6.81 -8.98
C ASN A 728 -1.60 7.42 -8.66
N ARG A 729 -2.08 7.30 -7.40
CA ARG A 729 -3.31 7.98 -6.94
C ARG A 729 -3.12 9.49 -6.87
N ILE A 730 -1.98 9.94 -6.35
CA ILE A 730 -1.62 11.36 -6.33
C ILE A 730 -1.50 11.91 -7.76
N GLN A 731 -0.93 11.15 -8.69
CA GLN A 731 -0.80 11.51 -10.12
C GLN A 731 -2.05 11.17 -10.98
N ALA A 732 -3.26 11.10 -10.39
CA ALA A 732 -4.51 10.79 -11.12
C ALA A 732 -4.76 11.67 -12.37
N THR A 733 -5.77 11.37 -13.18
CA THR A 733 -6.01 11.99 -14.50
C THR A 733 -6.06 13.53 -14.50
N GLY A 734 -6.36 14.18 -13.37
CA GLY A 734 -6.31 15.64 -13.18
C GLY A 734 -4.99 16.21 -12.62
N ARG A 735 -4.00 15.37 -12.27
CA ARG A 735 -2.68 15.69 -11.68
C ARG A 735 -1.53 14.92 -12.34
N SER A 736 -1.63 14.65 -13.64
CA SER A 736 -0.67 13.81 -14.36
C SER A 736 0.69 14.47 -14.65
N ARG A 737 0.88 15.76 -14.35
CA ARG A 737 2.10 16.54 -14.65
C ARG A 737 2.85 17.06 -13.42
N LEU A 738 2.71 16.41 -12.27
CA LEU A 738 3.45 16.78 -11.06
C LEU A 738 4.95 16.51 -11.25
N LYS A 739 5.79 17.51 -10.92
CA LYS A 739 7.24 17.32 -10.81
C LYS A 739 7.54 16.27 -9.74
N ILE A 740 8.61 15.49 -9.91
CA ILE A 740 9.04 14.50 -8.91
C ILE A 740 9.23 15.12 -7.52
N SER A 741 9.81 16.31 -7.43
CA SER A 741 9.97 17.01 -6.14
C SER A 741 8.64 17.32 -5.45
N THR A 742 7.62 17.73 -6.22
CA THR A 742 6.27 17.98 -5.69
C THR A 742 5.59 16.68 -5.28
N LEU A 743 5.75 15.63 -6.09
CA LEU A 743 5.20 14.32 -5.77
C LEU A 743 5.82 13.76 -4.48
N ASP A 744 7.15 13.89 -4.32
CA ASP A 744 7.88 13.48 -3.13
C ASP A 744 7.32 14.14 -1.87
N ILE A 745 7.12 15.46 -1.87
CA ILE A 745 6.53 16.21 -0.75
C ILE A 745 5.14 15.67 -0.37
N LEU A 746 4.27 15.47 -1.37
CA LEU A 746 2.92 14.94 -1.13
C LEU A 746 2.97 13.50 -0.61
N MET A 747 3.89 12.69 -1.14
CA MET A 747 4.12 11.33 -0.68
C MET A 747 4.65 11.30 0.76
N THR A 748 5.55 12.21 1.15
CA THR A 748 6.08 12.31 2.51
C THR A 748 4.93 12.47 3.51
N ILE A 749 4.02 13.41 3.29
CA ILE A 749 2.83 13.56 4.16
C ILE A 749 1.96 12.31 4.10
N ARG A 750 1.63 11.83 2.89
CA ARG A 750 0.73 10.69 2.69
C ARG A 750 1.23 9.40 3.35
N MET A 751 2.55 9.20 3.39
CA MET A 751 3.20 7.97 3.81
C MET A 751 3.68 8.01 5.26
N LEU A 752 4.10 9.19 5.76
CA LEU A 752 4.60 9.34 7.13
C LEU A 752 3.52 9.78 8.12
N LEU A 753 2.53 10.57 7.71
CA LEU A 753 1.43 11.03 8.56
C LEU A 753 0.16 10.20 8.33
N LYS A 754 0.14 9.00 8.91
CA LYS A 754 -1.01 8.07 8.85
C LYS A 754 -2.06 8.34 9.93
N ASP A 755 -1.74 9.18 10.91
CA ASP A 755 -2.60 9.49 12.03
C ASP A 755 -3.84 10.28 11.60
N ASP A 756 -4.95 10.05 12.31
CA ASP A 756 -6.18 10.81 12.15
C ASP A 756 -5.95 12.29 12.51
N LEU A 757 -6.67 13.21 11.87
CA LEU A 757 -6.55 14.66 12.12
C LEU A 757 -6.83 15.04 13.58
N ARG A 758 -7.61 14.24 14.31
CA ARG A 758 -7.92 14.42 15.75
C ARG A 758 -6.80 13.93 16.67
N SER A 759 -5.78 13.26 16.14
CA SER A 759 -4.69 12.73 16.93
C SER A 759 -3.83 13.84 17.52
N SER A 760 -3.30 13.60 18.72
CA SER A 760 -2.31 14.49 19.34
C SER A 760 -1.05 14.63 18.47
N ARG A 761 -0.67 13.56 17.75
CA ARG A 761 0.44 13.57 16.81
C ARG A 761 0.21 14.55 15.65
N CYS A 762 -0.97 14.54 15.03
CA CYS A 762 -1.27 15.47 13.95
C CYS A 762 -1.24 16.93 14.44
N GLN A 763 -1.75 17.20 15.64
CA GLN A 763 -1.68 18.52 16.26
C GLN A 763 -0.22 18.96 16.51
N GLU A 764 0.63 18.06 17.00
CA GLU A 764 2.06 18.32 17.19
C GLU A 764 2.75 18.66 15.86
N VAL A 765 2.49 17.89 14.80
CA VAL A 765 3.00 18.16 13.44
C VAL A 765 2.62 19.56 13.00
N VAL A 766 1.34 19.93 13.14
CA VAL A 766 0.86 21.26 12.74
C VAL A 766 1.52 22.35 13.56
N ASN A 767 1.63 22.20 14.88
CA ASN A 767 2.26 23.19 15.74
C ASN A 767 3.72 23.42 15.36
N LYS A 768 4.49 22.35 15.17
CA LYS A 768 5.92 22.43 14.79
C LYS A 768 6.14 22.96 13.38
N SER A 769 5.28 22.55 12.45
CA SER A 769 5.32 23.07 11.07
C SER A 769 4.96 24.55 11.03
N PHE A 770 4.02 24.98 11.88
CA PHE A 770 3.64 26.37 12.04
C PHE A 770 4.79 27.22 12.60
N GLU A 771 5.47 26.76 13.65
CA GLU A 771 6.66 27.42 14.21
C GLU A 771 7.72 27.64 13.11
N SER A 772 8.07 26.59 12.37
CA SER A 772 9.02 26.66 11.25
C SER A 772 8.58 27.64 10.15
N TRP A 773 7.31 27.61 9.78
CA TRP A 773 6.76 28.50 8.76
C TRP A 773 6.76 29.97 9.22
N ASN A 774 6.38 30.22 10.47
CA ASN A 774 6.30 31.56 11.05
C ASN A 774 7.68 32.20 11.25
N ASP A 775 8.69 31.42 11.66
CA ASP A 775 10.07 31.91 11.83
C ASP A 775 10.71 32.35 10.52
N LEU A 776 10.44 31.64 9.42
CA LEU A 776 10.91 32.02 8.08
C LEU A 776 10.19 33.26 7.53
N ASP A 777 8.90 33.41 7.82
CA ASP A 777 8.12 34.57 7.38
C ASP A 777 8.40 35.82 8.25
N HIS A 778 8.79 35.66 9.52
CA HIS A 778 9.30 36.76 10.36
C HIS A 778 10.60 37.34 9.78
N ASN A 779 11.51 36.48 9.31
CA ASN A 779 12.74 36.90 8.63
C ASN A 779 12.46 37.57 7.27
N ARG A 780 11.47 37.09 6.50
CA ARG A 780 11.03 37.76 5.25
C ARG A 780 10.38 39.13 5.51
N ARG A 781 9.56 39.26 6.56
CA ARG A 781 8.97 40.53 6.99
C ARG A 781 10.03 41.52 7.45
N LEU A 782 11.03 41.06 8.22
CA LEU A 782 12.17 41.90 8.61
C LEU A 782 13.00 42.33 7.40
N HIS A 783 13.27 41.45 6.44
CA HIS A 783 14.04 41.80 5.23
C HIS A 783 13.29 42.77 4.30
N GLN A 784 11.97 42.63 4.17
CA GLN A 784 11.14 43.60 3.44
C GLN A 784 11.04 44.95 4.16
N ILE A 785 11.01 44.96 5.51
CA ILE A 785 11.06 46.19 6.31
C ILE A 785 12.43 46.87 6.17
N GLN A 786 13.52 46.10 6.08
CA GLN A 786 14.87 46.64 5.88
C GLN A 786 15.08 47.20 4.47
N LEU A 787 14.48 46.56 3.44
CA LEU A 787 14.44 47.09 2.07
C LEU A 787 13.52 48.31 1.88
N LEU A 788 12.63 48.58 2.85
CA LEU A 788 11.80 49.79 2.92
C LEU A 788 12.45 50.92 3.72
N LEU A 789 13.59 50.67 4.38
CA LEU A 789 14.31 51.65 5.20
C LEU A 789 15.57 52.23 4.53
N ASP A 790 15.93 51.77 3.33
CA ASP A 790 16.99 52.39 2.53
C ASP A 790 16.40 53.34 1.47
N THR A 791 16.07 54.57 1.91
CA THR A 791 16.22 55.88 1.22
C THR A 791 15.45 56.97 1.98
N PRO A 792 15.87 58.25 1.90
CA PRO A 792 17.00 58.88 2.57
C PRO A 792 16.56 59.81 3.71
N ASP A 793 17.54 60.26 4.50
CA ASP A 793 17.49 61.31 5.52
C ASP A 793 16.38 62.37 5.38
N ASP A 794 15.51 62.53 6.39
CA ASP A 794 15.00 63.86 6.81
C ASP A 794 14.11 63.89 8.08
N TYR A 795 13.95 62.81 8.86
CA TYR A 795 13.05 62.83 10.04
C TYR A 795 13.70 62.48 11.39
N THR A 796 14.99 62.75 11.54
CA THR A 796 15.73 62.52 12.81
C THR A 796 16.16 63.84 13.48
N LEU A 797 15.25 64.82 13.63
CA LEU A 797 15.60 66.09 14.29
C LEU A 797 14.59 66.65 15.31
N CYS A 798 13.60 65.89 15.79
CA CYS A 798 12.63 66.41 16.78
C CYS A 798 12.58 65.69 18.14
N LEU A 799 13.47 64.75 18.46
CA LEU A 799 13.41 64.02 19.75
C LEU A 799 14.65 64.11 20.64
N ILE A 800 15.57 65.06 20.42
CA ILE A 800 16.75 65.28 21.29
C ILE A 800 16.80 66.72 21.87
N LYS A 801 15.67 67.42 21.97
CA LYS A 801 15.59 68.65 22.79
C LYS A 801 14.34 68.66 23.64
N GLN A 802 14.42 67.99 24.78
CA GLN A 802 13.93 68.53 26.05
C GLN A 802 14.51 67.67 27.19
N ASN A 803 15.45 68.29 27.91
CA ASN A 803 15.69 68.03 29.33
C ASN A 803 14.40 68.16 30.12
#